data_AF-A0A944JGS7-F1
#
_entry.id   AF-A0A944JGS7-F1
#
_cell.length_a   1.000
_cell.length_b   1.000
_cell.length_c   1.000
_cell.angle_alpha   90.00
_cell.angle_beta   90.00
_cell.angle_gamma   90.00
#
_symmetry.space_group_name_H-M   'P 1'
#
loop_
_entity.id
_entity.type
_entity.pdbx_description
1 polymer ?
#
loop_
_entity_poly.entity_id
_entity_poly.type
_entity_poly.pdbx_seq_one_letter_code
_entity_poly.pdbx_strand_id
1 'polypeptide(L)'
;MGQEARKRLAELLDGSERHGDFSTRIEMPARALRIEVDGVGELPLPLRAPITKKLIAQARQARFGRGEQTLADTGVRDTWEITADRFTLGGPDWDRTLSGVLDGVRTALGLPPTTVLRAEPHALLVYGKGQFFLPHQDSEKDDSMVGSLVVSLPSHHTGGELVVEHAGRSVTYQASRERLAFAAFYADCRHEVKPVKSGYRITLTMNLLAEPVRPADAAGSGPVVDLAHCLSEHFAQPAEDRYGYGRTKATRPNRLVYLLDHEYTQRGLDWDRLKGVDATRAVLLRQAAGQADCEAVLALAEVKETWDAVPPHDRYDYYGETEHFDGCEDEECEGDCLLDPDGEPGAERRRSGDFSDYELNDLIDDEITLGWWTRPDGTVGEQISLPVPYAEVCATTENKDLTPYQSEYEGYMGNYGNTLDRWYRRAAVVLWPRQRSFEARAEAGSEGVLRELQGHLDTGQLELARTFARSLAPIWKPHGSGPAAASLFAATLSVAVGVGEADTAVMLLAPFGVETLSEDHAPDLAQAAARYGPTWARETVASWFGPVGAYTGADRAAWLASLPGLCAALRSADGDGEAVATPLAEGAWQAIEEQLTGWLGIGREPERRPAIERLGTTLAHIVRAADPRTADTITTTLRGLPDTALECLLPALRSAARHPAAVGDETPAGGAFQSLADHCQARLTAAGALPVRAADDWSLAPAGTCRSGCDLCPDLDAFLTSRTRRVMEWPLAKDRRQHIHSRIDLAGLPVSHTTRRQGRPYTLVLTKTDAVFTRERTARARAETDLAWLREKWPRPRG
;
A
#
# COMPACT_ATOMS: atom_id res chain seq x y z
N MET A 1 28.55 -13.85 -6.37
CA MET A 1 28.75 -15.14 -5.65
C MET A 1 27.51 -15.58 -4.86
N GLY A 2 26.82 -14.72 -4.08
CA GLY A 2 25.57 -15.14 -3.39
C GLY A 2 24.44 -15.66 -4.32
N GLN A 3 24.38 -15.17 -5.57
CA GLN A 3 23.48 -15.71 -6.60
C GLN A 3 23.83 -17.17 -7.01
N GLU A 4 25.10 -17.57 -6.96
CA GLU A 4 25.52 -18.94 -7.32
C GLU A 4 25.11 -19.96 -6.26
N ALA A 5 25.04 -19.58 -4.97
CA ALA A 5 24.53 -20.45 -3.91
C ALA A 5 23.03 -20.70 -4.07
N ARG A 6 22.24 -19.65 -4.31
CA ARG A 6 20.79 -19.78 -4.58
C ARG A 6 20.49 -20.57 -5.85
N LYS A 7 21.26 -20.35 -6.93
CA LYS A 7 21.10 -21.10 -8.17
C LYS A 7 21.39 -22.59 -7.98
N ARG A 8 22.48 -22.94 -7.29
CA ARG A 8 22.80 -24.34 -6.93
C ARG A 8 21.72 -24.95 -6.03
N LEU A 9 21.20 -24.19 -5.07
CA LEU A 9 20.10 -24.64 -4.21
C LEU A 9 18.84 -24.98 -5.04
N ALA A 10 18.47 -24.11 -5.99
CA ALA A 10 17.34 -24.36 -6.91
C ALA A 10 17.57 -25.59 -7.80
N GLU A 11 18.79 -25.77 -8.34
CA GLU A 11 19.18 -26.93 -9.17
C GLU A 11 19.13 -28.25 -8.38
N LEU A 12 19.60 -28.25 -7.12
CA LEU A 12 19.54 -29.41 -6.23
C LEU A 12 18.09 -29.80 -5.88
N LEU A 13 17.21 -28.80 -5.73
CA LEU A 13 15.79 -29.01 -5.47
C LEU A 13 15.01 -29.42 -6.72
N ASP A 14 15.46 -29.04 -7.92
CA ASP A 14 14.90 -29.52 -9.20
C ASP A 14 15.26 -30.98 -9.48
N GLY A 15 16.50 -31.38 -9.16
CA GLY A 15 17.00 -32.74 -9.34
C GLY A 15 16.47 -33.78 -8.33
N SER A 16 15.70 -33.36 -7.32
CA SER A 16 15.03 -34.28 -6.41
C SER A 16 13.91 -35.03 -7.16
N GLU A 17 13.88 -36.36 -7.06
CA GLU A 17 12.92 -37.19 -7.82
C GLU A 17 11.48 -36.65 -7.65
N ARG A 18 10.84 -36.28 -8.77
CA ARG A 18 9.43 -35.89 -8.79
C ARG A 18 8.59 -37.06 -8.30
N HIS A 19 8.25 -37.06 -7.02
CA HIS A 19 7.25 -37.94 -6.46
C HIS A 19 5.88 -37.39 -6.83
N GLY A 20 5.24 -38.01 -7.81
CA GLY A 20 3.85 -37.70 -8.20
C GLY A 20 3.68 -36.73 -9.37
N ASP A 21 2.45 -36.67 -9.89
CA ASP A 21 2.02 -35.83 -10.99
C ASP A 21 0.82 -34.94 -10.57
N PHE A 22 0.55 -33.85 -11.28
CA PHE A 22 -0.55 -32.92 -10.95
C PHE A 22 -1.94 -33.53 -11.15
N SER A 23 -2.00 -34.63 -11.91
CA SER A 23 -3.23 -35.38 -12.17
C SER A 23 -2.95 -36.86 -12.43
N THR A 24 -3.92 -37.72 -12.14
CA THR A 24 -3.81 -39.18 -12.34
C THR A 24 -5.13 -39.81 -12.77
N ARG A 25 -5.05 -41.00 -13.38
CA ARG A 25 -6.22 -41.80 -13.78
C ARG A 25 -6.11 -43.25 -13.31
N ILE A 26 -7.20 -43.76 -12.73
CA ILE A 26 -7.35 -45.16 -12.29
C ILE A 26 -8.67 -45.71 -12.82
N GLU A 27 -8.70 -46.95 -13.32
CA GLU A 27 -9.92 -47.60 -13.83
C GLU A 27 -10.34 -48.82 -13.04
N MET A 28 -11.64 -48.94 -12.73
CA MET A 28 -12.20 -50.05 -11.96
C MET A 28 -13.40 -50.70 -12.65
N PRO A 29 -13.72 -51.98 -12.36
CA PRO A 29 -14.94 -52.61 -12.87
C PRO A 29 -16.20 -51.87 -12.43
N ALA A 30 -17.15 -51.64 -13.34
CA ALA A 30 -18.40 -50.94 -13.04
C ALA A 30 -19.22 -51.58 -11.90
N ARG A 31 -19.15 -52.90 -11.75
CA ARG A 31 -19.84 -53.66 -10.69
C ARG A 31 -19.43 -53.29 -9.26
N ALA A 32 -18.31 -52.59 -9.09
CA ALA A 32 -17.85 -52.18 -7.77
C ALA A 32 -18.73 -51.08 -7.15
N LEU A 33 -19.41 -50.29 -7.99
CA LEU A 33 -20.29 -49.20 -7.57
C LEU A 33 -21.76 -49.55 -7.83
N ARG A 34 -22.58 -49.42 -6.80
CA ARG A 34 -24.02 -49.22 -6.90
C ARG A 34 -24.31 -47.77 -6.58
N ILE A 35 -25.15 -47.16 -7.39
CA ILE A 35 -25.60 -45.78 -7.20
C ILE A 35 -27.12 -45.77 -7.30
N GLU A 36 -27.77 -45.24 -6.27
CA GLU A 36 -29.21 -45.07 -6.22
C GLU A 36 -29.54 -43.58 -6.19
N VAL A 37 -30.44 -43.13 -7.06
CA VAL A 37 -30.81 -41.72 -7.21
C VAL A 37 -32.29 -41.54 -6.91
N ASP A 38 -32.60 -40.54 -6.08
CA ASP A 38 -33.97 -40.23 -5.68
C ASP A 38 -34.87 -39.97 -6.90
N GLY A 39 -35.97 -40.73 -7.00
CA GLY A 39 -36.92 -40.64 -8.10
C GLY A 39 -36.53 -41.40 -9.38
N VAL A 40 -35.34 -42.02 -9.43
CA VAL A 40 -34.91 -42.89 -10.55
C VAL A 40 -34.68 -44.33 -10.10
N GLY A 41 -34.16 -44.54 -8.88
CA GLY A 41 -33.75 -45.84 -8.34
C GLY A 41 -32.30 -46.19 -8.66
N GLU A 42 -31.94 -47.48 -8.53
CA GLU A 42 -30.59 -47.98 -8.82
C GLU A 42 -30.25 -47.82 -10.31
N LEU A 43 -29.08 -47.23 -10.62
CA LEU A 43 -28.66 -47.00 -11.99
C LEU A 43 -27.98 -48.26 -12.58
N PRO A 44 -28.48 -48.80 -13.70
CA PRO A 44 -27.81 -49.89 -14.38
C PRO A 44 -26.59 -49.35 -15.14
N LEU A 45 -25.39 -49.76 -14.72
CA LEU A 45 -24.13 -49.45 -15.42
C LEU A 45 -23.81 -50.57 -16.43
N PRO A 46 -23.52 -50.26 -17.72
CA PRO A 46 -23.41 -48.93 -18.32
C PRO A 46 -24.77 -48.23 -18.56
N LEU A 47 -24.78 -46.93 -18.33
CA LEU A 47 -25.95 -46.06 -18.48
C LEU A 47 -26.39 -45.95 -19.95
N ARG A 48 -27.70 -46.10 -20.17
CA ARG A 48 -28.35 -45.95 -21.48
C ARG A 48 -29.31 -44.76 -21.49
N ALA A 49 -29.52 -44.20 -22.68
CA ALA A 49 -30.32 -42.99 -22.88
C ALA A 49 -31.69 -42.95 -22.16
N PRO A 50 -32.50 -44.05 -22.08
CA PRO A 50 -33.78 -44.00 -21.37
C PRO A 50 -33.64 -43.68 -19.87
N ILE A 51 -32.62 -44.24 -19.20
CA ILE A 51 -32.36 -43.96 -17.79
C ILE A 51 -31.74 -42.57 -17.64
N THR A 52 -30.83 -42.18 -18.53
CA THR A 52 -30.23 -40.84 -18.49
C THR A 52 -31.27 -39.73 -18.64
N LYS A 53 -32.30 -39.92 -19.48
CA LYS A 53 -33.41 -38.96 -19.57
C LYS A 53 -34.20 -38.83 -18.26
N LYS A 54 -34.35 -39.92 -17.50
CA LYS A 54 -34.95 -39.86 -16.16
C LYS A 54 -34.06 -39.09 -15.17
N LEU A 55 -32.74 -39.28 -15.24
CA LEU A 55 -31.78 -38.49 -14.45
C LEU A 55 -31.90 -37.00 -14.75
N ILE A 56 -31.92 -36.62 -16.05
CA ILE A 56 -32.05 -35.21 -16.46
C ILE A 56 -33.35 -34.60 -15.92
N ALA A 57 -34.45 -35.36 -15.91
CA ALA A 57 -35.73 -34.89 -15.35
C ALA A 57 -35.69 -34.65 -13.83
N GLN A 58 -34.73 -35.23 -13.11
CA GLN A 58 -34.50 -35.00 -11.68
C GLN A 58 -33.41 -33.96 -11.39
N ALA A 59 -32.64 -33.58 -12.41
CA ALA A 59 -31.51 -32.68 -12.30
C ALA A 59 -31.91 -31.21 -12.45
N ARG A 60 -31.04 -30.32 -11.98
CA ARG A 60 -31.14 -28.86 -12.22
C ARG A 60 -29.97 -28.39 -13.09
N GLN A 61 -30.06 -27.20 -13.65
CA GLN A 61 -28.91 -26.60 -14.34
C GLN A 61 -27.80 -26.31 -13.31
N ALA A 62 -26.58 -26.72 -13.61
CA ALA A 62 -25.44 -26.51 -12.73
C ALA A 62 -25.00 -25.05 -12.70
N ARG A 63 -24.53 -24.60 -11.54
CA ARG A 63 -23.99 -23.24 -11.32
C ARG A 63 -22.46 -23.25 -11.38
N PHE A 64 -21.81 -22.09 -11.55
CA PHE A 64 -20.36 -21.95 -11.46
C PHE A 64 -19.97 -20.80 -10.52
N GLY A 65 -18.75 -20.85 -9.99
CA GLY A 65 -18.19 -19.80 -9.12
C GLY A 65 -17.45 -18.74 -9.92
N ARG A 66 -17.63 -17.46 -9.58
CA ARG A 66 -16.80 -16.34 -10.06
C ARG A 66 -16.42 -15.47 -8.85
N GLY A 67 -15.21 -15.66 -8.31
CA GLY A 67 -14.83 -15.10 -7.02
C GLY A 67 -15.74 -15.64 -5.91
N GLU A 68 -16.36 -14.75 -5.13
CA GLU A 68 -17.31 -15.12 -4.07
C GLU A 68 -18.74 -15.41 -4.56
N GLN A 69 -19.04 -15.21 -5.85
CA GLN A 69 -20.40 -15.32 -6.39
C GLN A 69 -20.67 -16.69 -7.01
N THR A 70 -21.87 -17.23 -6.79
CA THR A 70 -22.38 -18.44 -7.47
C THR A 70 -23.39 -18.04 -8.55
N LEU A 71 -23.03 -18.15 -9.82
CA LEU A 71 -23.81 -17.69 -10.97
C LEU A 71 -24.27 -18.85 -11.86
N ALA A 72 -25.35 -18.64 -12.62
CA ALA A 72 -25.83 -19.57 -13.64
C ALA A 72 -25.71 -18.88 -15.02
N ASP A 73 -24.67 -19.24 -15.78
CA ASP A 73 -24.45 -18.79 -17.15
C ASP A 73 -24.13 -20.00 -18.03
N THR A 74 -25.04 -20.30 -18.96
CA THR A 74 -24.90 -21.43 -19.90
C THR A 74 -23.83 -21.18 -20.96
N GLY A 75 -23.35 -19.94 -21.13
CA GLY A 75 -22.18 -19.63 -21.95
C GLY A 75 -20.86 -20.08 -21.33
N VAL A 76 -20.80 -20.23 -20.00
CA VAL A 76 -19.61 -20.67 -19.26
C VAL A 76 -19.69 -22.15 -18.87
N ARG A 77 -20.84 -22.57 -18.34
CA ARG A 77 -21.09 -23.94 -17.88
C ARG A 77 -22.48 -24.39 -18.33
N ASP A 78 -22.53 -25.34 -19.26
CA ASP A 78 -23.77 -25.99 -19.67
C ASP A 78 -23.73 -27.46 -19.28
N THR A 79 -24.38 -27.80 -18.15
CA THR A 79 -24.50 -29.18 -17.66
C THR A 79 -25.64 -29.28 -16.64
N TRP A 80 -26.22 -30.47 -16.52
CA TRP A 80 -27.20 -30.78 -15.47
C TRP A 80 -26.51 -31.38 -14.25
N GLU A 81 -26.91 -30.98 -13.06
CA GLU A 81 -26.41 -31.52 -11.78
C GLU A 81 -27.53 -32.10 -10.91
N ILE A 82 -27.20 -33.19 -10.21
CA ILE A 82 -27.94 -33.72 -9.07
C ILE A 82 -27.01 -33.60 -7.86
N THR A 83 -27.49 -32.97 -6.79
CA THR A 83 -26.70 -32.69 -5.58
C THR A 83 -26.49 -33.96 -4.74
N ALA A 84 -25.41 -33.98 -3.95
CA ALA A 84 -24.99 -35.14 -3.15
C ALA A 84 -26.04 -35.69 -2.19
N ASP A 85 -26.99 -34.87 -1.72
CA ASP A 85 -28.09 -35.26 -0.85
C ASP A 85 -29.17 -36.12 -1.55
N ARG A 86 -29.14 -36.22 -2.88
CA ARG A 86 -30.17 -36.90 -3.69
C ARG A 86 -29.71 -38.22 -4.30
N PHE A 87 -28.53 -38.71 -3.93
CA PHE A 87 -28.06 -40.01 -4.34
C PHE A 87 -27.21 -40.67 -3.26
N THR A 88 -27.20 -42.00 -3.27
CA THR A 88 -26.37 -42.81 -2.37
C THR A 88 -25.42 -43.67 -3.18
N LEU A 89 -24.20 -43.81 -2.66
CA LEU A 89 -23.16 -44.65 -3.24
C LEU A 89 -22.96 -45.85 -2.32
N GLY A 90 -22.78 -47.02 -2.92
CA GLY A 90 -22.54 -48.24 -2.15
C GLY A 90 -22.25 -49.43 -3.04
N GLY A 91 -22.55 -50.62 -2.54
CA GLY A 91 -22.21 -51.89 -3.17
C GLY A 91 -21.25 -52.70 -2.30
N PRO A 92 -21.24 -54.03 -2.45
CA PRO A 92 -20.54 -54.93 -1.52
C PRO A 92 -19.02 -54.71 -1.47
N ASP A 93 -18.44 -54.13 -2.52
CA ASP A 93 -17.00 -53.89 -2.64
C ASP A 93 -16.64 -52.41 -2.74
N TRP A 94 -17.61 -51.49 -2.60
CA TRP A 94 -17.40 -50.07 -2.91
C TRP A 94 -16.36 -49.41 -2.00
N ASP A 95 -16.55 -49.46 -0.69
CA ASP A 95 -15.66 -48.76 0.27
C ASP A 95 -14.22 -49.26 0.17
N ARG A 96 -14.05 -50.58 0.07
CA ARG A 96 -12.73 -51.21 -0.13
C ARG A 96 -12.09 -50.78 -1.45
N THR A 97 -12.88 -50.72 -2.52
CA THR A 97 -12.42 -50.32 -3.86
C THR A 97 -12.01 -48.85 -3.86
N LEU A 98 -12.86 -47.98 -3.30
CA LEU A 98 -12.60 -46.55 -3.18
C LEU A 98 -11.36 -46.30 -2.34
N SER A 99 -11.20 -46.96 -1.19
CA SER A 99 -9.98 -46.87 -0.37
C SER A 99 -8.72 -47.23 -1.16
N GLY A 100 -8.74 -48.34 -1.93
CA GLY A 100 -7.60 -48.72 -2.77
C GLY A 100 -7.31 -47.73 -3.91
N VAL A 101 -8.35 -47.12 -4.49
CA VAL A 101 -8.20 -46.03 -5.47
C VAL A 101 -7.58 -44.81 -4.81
N LEU A 102 -8.04 -44.41 -3.62
CA LEU A 102 -7.53 -43.25 -2.89
C LEU A 102 -6.06 -43.44 -2.49
N ASP A 103 -5.64 -44.63 -2.07
CA ASP A 103 -4.22 -44.93 -1.83
C ASP A 103 -3.36 -44.83 -3.10
N GLY A 104 -3.90 -45.31 -4.23
CA GLY A 104 -3.29 -45.17 -5.55
C GLY A 104 -3.19 -43.71 -5.98
N VAL A 105 -4.25 -42.92 -5.77
CA VAL A 105 -4.30 -41.47 -6.05
C VAL A 105 -3.30 -40.72 -5.19
N ARG A 106 -3.25 -40.97 -3.88
CA ARG A 106 -2.25 -40.37 -2.96
C ARG A 106 -0.84 -40.57 -3.49
N THR A 107 -0.51 -41.82 -3.85
CA THR A 107 0.81 -42.18 -4.37
C THR A 107 1.09 -41.49 -5.71
N ALA A 108 0.13 -41.50 -6.63
CA ALA A 108 0.30 -40.94 -7.97
C ALA A 108 0.31 -39.40 -8.00
N LEU A 109 -0.36 -38.74 -7.05
CA LEU A 109 -0.28 -37.29 -6.87
C LEU A 109 0.97 -36.87 -6.10
N GLY A 110 1.67 -37.80 -5.45
CA GLY A 110 2.89 -37.49 -4.70
C GLY A 110 2.64 -37.00 -3.28
N LEU A 111 1.46 -37.25 -2.73
CA LEU A 111 1.15 -36.89 -1.35
C LEU A 111 1.92 -37.78 -0.37
N PRO A 112 2.33 -37.24 0.79
CA PRO A 112 3.10 -37.99 1.78
C PRO A 112 2.45 -39.33 2.17
N PRO A 113 3.24 -40.37 2.53
CA PRO A 113 2.72 -41.64 3.05
C PRO A 113 1.97 -41.51 4.38
N THR A 114 2.13 -40.39 5.06
CA THR A 114 1.40 -40.01 6.29
C THR A 114 0.04 -39.38 6.01
N THR A 115 -0.33 -39.17 4.74
CA THR A 115 -1.62 -38.60 4.35
C THR A 115 -2.63 -39.69 4.06
N VAL A 116 -3.83 -39.59 4.62
CA VAL A 116 -4.99 -40.41 4.21
C VAL A 116 -5.94 -39.53 3.42
N LEU A 117 -6.32 -40.00 2.23
CA LEU A 117 -7.29 -39.32 1.40
C LEU A 117 -8.71 -39.80 1.74
N ARG A 118 -9.64 -38.87 1.93
CA ARG A 118 -11.09 -39.10 1.94
C ARG A 118 -11.70 -38.44 0.71
N ALA A 119 -12.65 -39.13 0.07
CA ALA A 119 -13.44 -38.55 -1.01
C ALA A 119 -14.87 -38.29 -0.55
N GLU A 120 -15.31 -37.03 -0.66
CA GLU A 120 -16.67 -36.63 -0.30
C GLU A 120 -17.49 -36.30 -1.54
N PRO A 121 -18.63 -36.97 -1.77
CA PRO A 121 -19.49 -36.71 -2.93
C PRO A 121 -19.93 -35.26 -3.00
N HIS A 122 -19.75 -34.63 -4.16
CA HIS A 122 -20.17 -33.26 -4.42
C HIS A 122 -21.41 -33.19 -5.30
N ALA A 123 -21.34 -33.75 -6.52
CA ALA A 123 -22.47 -33.74 -7.45
C ALA A 123 -22.38 -34.87 -8.48
N LEU A 124 -23.54 -35.30 -8.99
CA LEU A 124 -23.66 -36.13 -10.18
C LEU A 124 -24.02 -35.24 -11.38
N LEU A 125 -23.12 -35.18 -12.36
CA LEU A 125 -23.23 -34.32 -13.55
C LEU A 125 -23.63 -35.12 -14.77
N VAL A 126 -24.53 -34.58 -15.59
CA VAL A 126 -24.97 -35.14 -16.86
C VAL A 126 -24.75 -34.12 -17.96
N TYR A 127 -23.99 -34.50 -18.99
CA TYR A 127 -23.73 -33.70 -20.18
C TYR A 127 -24.38 -34.37 -21.40
N GLY A 128 -25.27 -33.66 -22.09
CA GLY A 128 -25.85 -34.04 -23.37
C GLY A 128 -25.10 -33.43 -24.57
N LYS A 129 -25.59 -33.66 -25.79
CA LYS A 129 -24.98 -33.12 -27.00
C LYS A 129 -24.84 -31.58 -26.94
N GLY A 130 -23.64 -31.09 -27.21
CA GLY A 130 -23.30 -29.66 -27.22
C GLY A 130 -22.86 -29.12 -25.86
N GLN A 131 -23.21 -29.77 -24.76
CA GLN A 131 -22.90 -29.33 -23.40
C GLN A 131 -21.41 -29.45 -23.06
N PHE A 132 -20.91 -28.50 -22.26
CA PHE A 132 -19.49 -28.29 -21.97
C PHE A 132 -19.28 -27.57 -20.63
N PHE A 133 -18.02 -27.44 -20.22
CA PHE A 133 -17.60 -26.50 -19.18
C PHE A 133 -16.27 -25.87 -19.59
N LEU A 134 -16.22 -24.54 -19.74
CA LEU A 134 -15.01 -23.81 -20.11
C LEU A 134 -13.86 -24.00 -19.10
N PRO A 135 -12.60 -23.69 -19.50
CA PRO A 135 -11.45 -23.73 -18.60
C PRO A 135 -11.65 -22.92 -17.31
N HIS A 136 -11.59 -23.60 -16.16
CA HIS A 136 -11.77 -23.03 -14.84
C HIS A 136 -10.90 -23.76 -13.80
N GLN A 137 -10.78 -23.18 -12.61
CA GLN A 137 -10.11 -23.76 -11.45
C GLN A 137 -11.16 -24.02 -10.35
N ASP A 138 -11.01 -25.12 -9.61
CA ASP A 138 -11.94 -25.44 -8.54
C ASP A 138 -11.63 -24.59 -7.29
N SER A 139 -12.67 -24.08 -6.63
CA SER A 139 -12.51 -23.46 -5.31
C SER A 139 -12.41 -24.53 -4.23
N GLU A 140 -11.46 -24.37 -3.30
CA GLU A 140 -11.37 -25.19 -2.09
C GLU A 140 -12.59 -24.92 -1.19
N LYS A 141 -13.38 -25.97 -0.90
CA LYS A 141 -14.66 -25.87 -0.16
C LYS A 141 -14.56 -26.32 1.29
N ASP A 142 -13.42 -26.91 1.67
CA ASP A 142 -13.12 -27.43 3.00
C ASP A 142 -11.62 -27.24 3.27
N ASP A 143 -11.25 -27.00 4.53
CA ASP A 143 -9.85 -26.74 4.94
C ASP A 143 -8.93 -27.95 4.72
N SER A 144 -9.50 -29.15 4.52
CA SER A 144 -8.75 -30.37 4.19
C SER A 144 -8.75 -30.68 2.69
N MET A 145 -9.45 -29.91 1.85
CA MET A 145 -9.54 -30.17 0.42
C MET A 145 -8.21 -29.88 -0.29
N VAL A 146 -7.63 -30.90 -0.92
CA VAL A 146 -6.41 -30.77 -1.74
C VAL A 146 -6.70 -30.82 -3.23
N GLY A 147 -7.86 -31.36 -3.63
CA GLY A 147 -8.19 -31.51 -5.05
C GLY A 147 -9.57 -32.07 -5.32
N SER A 148 -9.76 -32.48 -6.56
CA SER A 148 -11.02 -33.01 -7.08
C SER A 148 -10.83 -34.43 -7.62
N LEU A 149 -11.83 -35.28 -7.40
CA LEU A 149 -11.93 -36.63 -7.94
C LEU A 149 -13.18 -36.74 -8.82
N VAL A 150 -12.97 -36.93 -10.13
CA VAL A 150 -14.01 -37.08 -11.14
C VAL A 150 -14.13 -38.54 -11.53
N VAL A 151 -15.26 -39.16 -11.18
CA VAL A 151 -15.57 -40.56 -11.51
C VAL A 151 -16.50 -40.59 -12.72
N SER A 152 -15.96 -40.96 -13.89
CA SER A 152 -16.75 -41.15 -15.09
C SER A 152 -17.50 -42.47 -15.05
N LEU A 153 -18.84 -42.40 -15.12
CA LEU A 153 -19.70 -43.57 -15.15
C LEU A 153 -19.75 -44.15 -16.58
N PRO A 154 -19.71 -45.49 -16.72
CA PRO A 154 -19.75 -46.13 -18.03
C PRO A 154 -21.01 -45.74 -18.80
N SER A 155 -20.84 -45.12 -19.97
CA SER A 155 -21.94 -44.65 -20.82
C SER A 155 -21.50 -44.54 -22.29
N HIS A 156 -22.46 -44.58 -23.21
CA HIS A 156 -22.18 -44.44 -24.64
C HIS A 156 -22.22 -42.96 -25.06
N HIS A 157 -21.05 -42.36 -25.27
CA HIS A 157 -20.92 -41.01 -25.83
C HIS A 157 -19.64 -40.83 -26.67
N THR A 158 -19.55 -39.71 -27.39
CA THR A 158 -18.34 -39.20 -28.06
C THR A 158 -18.16 -37.72 -27.75
N GLY A 159 -16.91 -37.22 -27.70
CA GLY A 159 -16.61 -35.92 -27.09
C GLY A 159 -16.78 -35.95 -25.56
N GLY A 160 -16.71 -34.80 -24.90
CA GLY A 160 -16.82 -34.74 -23.43
C GLY A 160 -15.52 -35.07 -22.70
N GLU A 161 -14.37 -34.91 -23.36
CA GLU A 161 -13.07 -35.13 -22.76
C GLU A 161 -12.82 -34.15 -21.61
N LEU A 162 -12.29 -34.65 -20.49
CA LEU A 162 -11.80 -33.81 -19.38
C LEU A 162 -10.34 -33.47 -19.66
N VAL A 163 -10.03 -32.19 -19.81
CA VAL A 163 -8.65 -31.70 -20.00
C VAL A 163 -8.22 -31.04 -18.70
N VAL A 164 -7.07 -31.45 -18.15
CA VAL A 164 -6.49 -30.90 -16.92
C VAL A 164 -5.12 -30.32 -17.24
N GLU A 165 -4.87 -29.10 -16.79
CA GLU A 165 -3.69 -28.32 -17.10
C GLU A 165 -3.05 -27.75 -15.84
N HIS A 166 -1.72 -27.83 -15.76
CA HIS A 166 -0.94 -27.29 -14.66
C HIS A 166 0.49 -27.01 -15.12
N ALA A 167 1.03 -25.82 -14.82
CA ALA A 167 2.40 -25.40 -15.15
C ALA A 167 2.81 -25.72 -16.61
N GLY A 168 1.99 -25.29 -17.58
CA GLY A 168 2.22 -25.49 -19.02
C GLY A 168 2.03 -26.93 -19.54
N ARG A 169 1.72 -27.90 -18.67
CA ARG A 169 1.43 -29.30 -19.05
C ARG A 169 -0.08 -29.52 -19.14
N SER A 170 -0.53 -30.31 -20.12
CA SER A 170 -1.95 -30.64 -20.33
C SER A 170 -2.14 -32.16 -20.49
N VAL A 171 -3.12 -32.72 -19.80
CA VAL A 171 -3.48 -34.16 -19.85
C VAL A 171 -4.97 -34.29 -20.17
N THR A 172 -5.30 -35.15 -21.14
CA THR A 172 -6.69 -35.40 -21.56
C THR A 172 -7.18 -36.77 -21.08
N TYR A 173 -8.27 -36.78 -20.31
CA TYR A 173 -8.94 -37.98 -19.82
C TYR A 173 -10.26 -38.23 -20.57
N GLN A 174 -10.41 -39.47 -21.04
CA GLN A 174 -11.61 -39.96 -21.73
C GLN A 174 -12.38 -40.94 -20.84
N ALA A 175 -13.71 -40.85 -20.82
CA ALA A 175 -14.54 -41.81 -20.12
C ALA A 175 -14.44 -43.22 -20.76
N SER A 176 -14.53 -44.26 -19.93
CA SER A 176 -14.63 -45.64 -20.41
C SER A 176 -16.09 -46.01 -20.67
N ARG A 177 -16.33 -46.87 -21.67
CA ARG A 177 -17.68 -47.37 -22.00
C ARG A 177 -18.14 -48.49 -21.06
N GLU A 178 -17.21 -49.14 -20.38
CA GLU A 178 -17.47 -50.36 -19.60
C GLU A 178 -16.94 -50.29 -18.16
N ARG A 179 -15.99 -49.38 -17.88
CA ARG A 179 -15.32 -49.27 -16.59
C ARG A 179 -15.58 -47.91 -15.96
N LEU A 180 -15.47 -47.84 -14.64
CA LEU A 180 -15.40 -46.57 -13.92
C LEU A 180 -14.01 -45.99 -14.18
N ALA A 181 -13.93 -44.74 -14.60
CA ALA A 181 -12.65 -44.04 -14.75
C ALA A 181 -12.58 -42.90 -13.73
N PHE A 182 -11.68 -43.04 -12.77
CA PHE A 182 -11.37 -42.05 -11.75
C PHE A 182 -10.27 -41.15 -12.29
N ALA A 183 -10.52 -39.86 -12.40
CA ALA A 183 -9.50 -38.85 -12.67
C ALA A 183 -9.37 -37.96 -11.42
N ALA A 184 -8.17 -37.86 -10.85
CA ALA A 184 -7.89 -37.02 -9.70
C ALA A 184 -6.87 -35.94 -10.08
N PHE A 185 -7.03 -34.73 -9.57
CA PHE A 185 -6.14 -33.60 -9.82
C PHE A 185 -6.21 -32.59 -8.67
N TYR A 186 -5.16 -31.79 -8.50
CA TYR A 186 -5.13 -30.77 -7.45
C TYR A 186 -6.14 -29.63 -7.73
N ALA A 187 -6.62 -28.98 -6.67
CA ALA A 187 -7.69 -27.96 -6.78
C ALA A 187 -7.24 -26.74 -7.59
N ASP A 188 -5.94 -26.47 -7.62
CA ASP A 188 -5.30 -25.40 -8.39
C ASP A 188 -5.01 -25.74 -9.85
N CYS A 189 -5.29 -26.96 -10.30
CA CYS A 189 -5.23 -27.29 -11.72
C CYS A 189 -6.39 -26.63 -12.48
N ARG A 190 -6.07 -25.94 -13.59
CA ARG A 190 -7.07 -25.45 -14.53
C ARG A 190 -7.61 -26.64 -15.32
N HIS A 191 -8.92 -26.74 -15.48
CA HIS A 191 -9.51 -27.86 -16.20
C HIS A 191 -10.79 -27.47 -16.95
N GLU A 192 -11.12 -28.23 -17.99
CA GLU A 192 -12.30 -28.03 -18.81
C GLU A 192 -12.94 -29.36 -19.23
N VAL A 193 -14.21 -29.29 -19.62
CA VAL A 193 -14.91 -30.41 -20.26
C VAL A 193 -15.27 -30.00 -21.67
N LYS A 194 -14.64 -30.64 -22.66
CA LYS A 194 -14.89 -30.39 -24.08
C LYS A 194 -16.35 -30.72 -24.46
N PRO A 195 -16.92 -30.09 -25.51
CA PRO A 195 -18.30 -30.35 -25.91
C PRO A 195 -18.58 -31.83 -26.24
N VAL A 196 -19.67 -32.37 -25.69
CA VAL A 196 -20.15 -33.72 -26.05
C VAL A 196 -20.73 -33.71 -27.47
N LYS A 197 -20.23 -34.59 -28.34
CA LYS A 197 -20.64 -34.66 -29.76
C LYS A 197 -21.85 -35.57 -29.97
N SER A 198 -21.95 -36.66 -29.21
CA SER A 198 -23.10 -37.58 -29.24
C SER A 198 -23.24 -38.34 -27.92
N GLY A 199 -24.46 -38.78 -27.59
CA GLY A 199 -24.73 -39.54 -26.37
C GLY A 199 -24.82 -38.67 -25.11
N TYR A 200 -24.55 -39.27 -23.96
CA TYR A 200 -24.51 -38.58 -22.67
C TYR A 200 -23.27 -38.98 -21.87
N ARG A 201 -22.54 -38.00 -21.35
CA ARG A 201 -21.45 -38.18 -20.39
C ARG A 201 -21.99 -37.98 -18.99
N ILE A 202 -21.83 -38.98 -18.12
CA ILE A 202 -22.28 -38.92 -16.73
C ILE A 202 -21.07 -39.08 -15.80
N THR A 203 -20.88 -38.12 -14.91
CA THR A 203 -19.73 -38.11 -13.99
C THR A 203 -20.14 -37.75 -12.58
N LEU A 204 -19.58 -38.44 -11.60
CA LEU A 204 -19.69 -38.10 -10.19
C LEU A 204 -18.45 -37.31 -9.79
N THR A 205 -18.63 -36.10 -9.28
CA THR A 205 -17.54 -35.27 -8.74
C THR A 205 -17.49 -35.43 -7.23
N MET A 206 -16.28 -35.54 -6.69
CA MET A 206 -16.02 -35.63 -5.26
C MET A 206 -14.90 -34.66 -4.88
N ASN A 207 -15.02 -34.04 -3.70
CA ASN A 207 -13.91 -33.29 -3.12
C ASN A 207 -12.91 -34.30 -2.53
N LEU A 208 -11.62 -34.10 -2.81
CA LEU A 208 -10.55 -34.92 -2.29
C LEU A 208 -9.95 -34.23 -1.06
N LEU A 209 -10.21 -34.79 0.11
CA LEU A 209 -9.76 -34.27 1.40
C LEU A 209 -8.52 -35.04 1.86
N ALA A 210 -7.47 -34.33 2.26
CA ALA A 210 -6.25 -34.89 2.83
C ALA A 210 -6.25 -34.72 4.34
N GLU A 211 -6.26 -35.84 5.06
CA GLU A 211 -6.19 -35.86 6.51
C GLU A 211 -4.82 -36.37 6.98
N PRO A 212 -4.18 -35.67 7.92
CA PRO A 212 -2.92 -36.10 8.47
C PRO A 212 -3.13 -37.30 9.41
N VAL A 213 -2.38 -38.38 9.17
CA VAL A 213 -2.16 -39.42 10.17
C VAL A 213 -0.80 -39.13 10.80
N ARG A 214 -0.79 -38.79 12.09
CA ARG A 214 0.48 -38.70 12.85
C ARG A 214 1.12 -40.09 12.86
N PRO A 215 2.31 -40.29 12.28
CA PRO A 215 3.45 -40.64 13.16
C PRO A 215 4.88 -40.36 12.62
N ALA A 216 5.81 -40.32 13.61
CA ALA A 216 7.26 -40.59 13.61
C ALA A 216 8.12 -40.27 12.37
N ASP A 217 8.97 -39.24 12.56
CA ASP A 217 10.26 -38.95 11.91
C ASP A 217 10.79 -40.03 10.94
N ALA A 218 10.39 -39.92 9.67
CA ALA A 218 11.03 -40.67 8.58
C ALA A 218 12.34 -39.97 8.19
N ALA A 219 13.45 -40.44 8.77
CA ALA A 219 14.80 -40.09 8.34
C ALA A 219 15.10 -40.73 6.96
N GLY A 220 15.50 -39.91 5.99
CA GLY A 220 15.95 -40.36 4.67
C GLY A 220 17.15 -39.53 4.21
N SER A 221 18.24 -40.22 3.88
CA SER A 221 19.48 -39.64 3.34
C SER A 221 19.25 -39.10 1.92
N GLY A 222 19.28 -37.78 1.78
CA GLY A 222 19.24 -37.06 0.49
C GLY A 222 20.31 -35.96 0.41
N PRO A 223 20.22 -35.02 -0.56
CA PRO A 223 21.19 -33.91 -0.79
C PRO A 223 21.19 -32.84 0.31
N VAL A 224 20.73 -33.18 1.52
CA VAL A 224 20.50 -32.27 2.65
C VAL A 224 21.79 -31.57 3.08
N VAL A 225 22.93 -32.26 3.02
CA VAL A 225 24.23 -31.67 3.37
C VAL A 225 24.64 -30.58 2.37
N ASP A 226 24.45 -30.83 1.07
CA ASP A 226 24.77 -29.85 0.02
C ASP A 226 23.81 -28.65 0.07
N LEU A 227 22.53 -28.89 0.36
CA LEU A 227 21.54 -27.84 0.61
C LEU A 227 21.92 -26.99 1.84
N ALA A 228 22.31 -27.63 2.95
CA ALA A 228 22.75 -26.93 4.16
C ALA A 228 24.01 -26.09 3.92
N HIS A 229 24.93 -26.58 3.07
CA HIS A 229 26.09 -25.81 2.62
C HIS A 229 25.68 -24.59 1.78
N CYS A 230 24.76 -24.74 0.83
CA CYS A 230 24.22 -23.63 0.04
C CYS A 230 23.55 -22.57 0.93
N LEU A 231 22.77 -22.99 1.94
CA LEU A 231 22.18 -22.08 2.94
C LEU A 231 23.26 -21.31 3.70
N SER A 232 24.29 -22.01 4.19
CA SER A 232 25.40 -21.40 4.93
C SER A 232 26.17 -20.38 4.08
N GLU A 233 26.44 -20.70 2.81
CA GLU A 233 27.09 -19.81 1.87
C GLU A 233 26.24 -18.57 1.56
N HIS A 234 24.93 -18.75 1.34
CA HIS A 234 23.96 -17.66 1.09
C HIS A 234 23.98 -16.62 2.22
N PHE A 235 23.95 -17.04 3.48
CA PHE A 235 23.93 -16.12 4.62
C PHE A 235 25.29 -15.51 4.99
N ALA A 236 26.39 -16.12 4.52
CA ALA A 236 27.76 -15.65 4.78
C ALA A 236 28.24 -14.61 3.76
N GLN A 237 27.77 -14.71 2.51
CA GLN A 237 28.24 -13.88 1.40
C GLN A 237 27.35 -12.65 1.15
N PRO A 238 27.94 -11.49 0.82
CA PRO A 238 27.16 -10.37 0.33
C PRO A 238 26.46 -10.70 -1.00
N ALA A 239 25.22 -10.26 -1.15
CA ALA A 239 24.47 -10.37 -2.39
C ALA A 239 24.37 -8.98 -3.06
N GLU A 240 24.46 -8.96 -4.39
CA GLU A 240 24.24 -7.76 -5.19
C GLU A 240 22.74 -7.56 -5.46
N ASP A 241 22.34 -6.30 -5.59
CA ASP A 241 20.98 -5.90 -5.93
C ASP A 241 20.82 -5.85 -7.45
N ARG A 242 19.72 -6.41 -7.98
CA ARG A 242 19.49 -6.63 -9.43
C ARG A 242 19.32 -5.32 -10.19
N TYR A 243 18.75 -4.29 -9.54
CA TYR A 243 18.38 -3.02 -10.16
C TYR A 243 19.15 -1.81 -9.59
N GLY A 244 20.26 -2.05 -8.88
CA GLY A 244 21.06 -1.00 -8.27
C GLY A 244 21.76 -0.09 -9.29
N TYR A 245 21.17 1.06 -9.63
CA TYR A 245 21.87 2.12 -10.35
C TYR A 245 22.89 2.82 -9.42
N GLY A 246 24.13 2.35 -9.44
CA GLY A 246 25.25 2.89 -8.66
C GLY A 246 25.93 1.84 -7.80
N ARG A 247 26.91 2.24 -6.98
CA ARG A 247 27.56 1.35 -6.00
C ARG A 247 26.62 1.11 -4.81
N THR A 248 25.59 0.29 -4.98
CA THR A 248 24.87 -0.28 -3.83
C THR A 248 25.85 -1.15 -3.02
N LYS A 249 25.92 -0.92 -1.72
CA LYS A 249 26.84 -1.64 -0.83
C LYS A 249 26.27 -3.04 -0.63
N ALA A 250 26.90 -4.07 -1.23
CA ALA A 250 26.46 -5.46 -1.08
C ALA A 250 26.36 -5.83 0.42
N THR A 251 25.15 -6.13 0.87
CA THR A 251 24.85 -6.58 2.24
C THR A 251 24.64 -8.09 2.24
N ARG A 252 24.79 -8.71 3.41
CA ARG A 252 24.46 -10.13 3.57
C ARG A 252 22.93 -10.28 3.61
N PRO A 253 22.36 -11.25 2.89
CA PRO A 253 20.94 -11.59 3.01
C PRO A 253 20.56 -11.91 4.47
N ASN A 254 19.42 -11.42 4.92
CA ASN A 254 18.85 -11.72 6.24
C ASN A 254 18.02 -13.00 6.22
N ARG A 255 17.40 -13.29 5.08
CA ARG A 255 16.58 -14.48 4.85
C ARG A 255 16.79 -15.09 3.46
N LEU A 256 16.24 -16.28 3.28
CA LEU A 256 16.01 -16.92 1.99
C LEU A 256 14.52 -17.20 1.88
N VAL A 257 13.87 -16.66 0.85
CA VAL A 257 12.47 -16.89 0.53
C VAL A 257 12.42 -17.83 -0.67
N TYR A 258 12.16 -19.12 -0.40
CA TYR A 258 12.01 -20.11 -1.46
C TYR A 258 10.54 -20.21 -1.89
N LEU A 259 10.21 -19.74 -3.09
CA LEU A 259 8.85 -19.75 -3.63
C LEU A 259 8.44 -21.17 -4.06
N LEU A 260 7.27 -21.60 -3.62
CA LEU A 260 6.63 -22.87 -3.92
C LEU A 260 5.79 -22.77 -5.20
N ASP A 261 5.52 -23.89 -5.85
CA ASP A 261 4.91 -23.91 -7.19
C ASP A 261 3.37 -23.93 -7.15
N HIS A 262 2.77 -24.46 -6.07
CA HIS A 262 1.32 -24.51 -5.92
C HIS A 262 0.78 -23.28 -5.17
N GLU A 263 -0.51 -23.01 -5.37
CA GLU A 263 -1.22 -21.98 -4.62
C GLU A 263 -1.80 -22.55 -3.31
N TYR A 264 -1.74 -21.72 -2.26
CA TYR A 264 -2.24 -22.07 -0.93
C TYR A 264 -3.04 -20.92 -0.33
N THR A 265 -4.04 -21.27 0.48
CA THR A 265 -4.76 -20.33 1.34
C THR A 265 -4.09 -20.23 2.70
N GLN A 266 -4.37 -19.16 3.48
CA GLN A 266 -3.86 -19.02 4.85
C GLN A 266 -4.21 -20.22 5.74
N ARG A 267 -5.35 -20.89 5.47
CA ARG A 267 -5.81 -22.06 6.23
C ARG A 267 -5.23 -23.37 5.74
N GLY A 268 -5.01 -23.50 4.43
CA GLY A 268 -4.47 -24.69 3.78
C GLY A 268 -2.95 -24.80 3.85
N LEU A 269 -2.23 -23.69 4.07
CA LEU A 269 -0.78 -23.67 4.15
C LEU A 269 -0.27 -24.25 5.48
N ASP A 270 0.10 -25.52 5.45
CA ASP A 270 0.65 -26.27 6.57
C ASP A 270 1.71 -27.27 6.09
N TRP A 271 2.72 -27.54 6.92
CA TRP A 271 3.84 -28.42 6.58
C TRP A 271 3.40 -29.82 6.15
N ASP A 272 2.32 -30.34 6.72
CA ASP A 272 1.83 -31.70 6.44
C ASP A 272 0.83 -31.75 5.27
N ARG A 273 0.49 -30.60 4.67
CA ARG A 273 -0.52 -30.45 3.60
C ARG A 273 0.01 -29.81 2.32
N LEU A 274 1.33 -29.69 2.18
CA LEU A 274 1.94 -29.18 0.96
C LEU A 274 1.65 -30.11 -0.23
N LYS A 275 1.42 -29.52 -1.41
CA LYS A 275 0.97 -30.19 -2.62
C LYS A 275 2.17 -30.64 -3.47
N GLY A 276 2.14 -31.88 -3.94
CA GLY A 276 3.08 -32.46 -4.90
C GLY A 276 4.57 -32.18 -4.58
N VAL A 277 5.27 -31.58 -5.55
CA VAL A 277 6.70 -31.29 -5.45
C VAL A 277 7.07 -30.34 -4.30
N ASP A 278 6.13 -29.48 -3.87
CA ASP A 278 6.37 -28.54 -2.78
C ASP A 278 6.60 -29.26 -1.47
N ALA A 279 5.88 -30.36 -1.22
CA ALA A 279 6.07 -31.18 -0.01
C ALA A 279 7.49 -31.74 0.07
N THR A 280 7.97 -32.32 -1.04
CA THR A 280 9.33 -32.87 -1.13
C THR A 280 10.38 -31.79 -0.92
N ARG A 281 10.25 -30.64 -1.59
CA ARG A 281 11.18 -29.52 -1.47
C ARG A 281 11.19 -28.93 -0.06
N ALA A 282 10.01 -28.74 0.54
CA ALA A 282 9.88 -28.19 1.88
C ALA A 282 10.46 -29.11 2.96
N VAL A 283 10.29 -30.43 2.84
CA VAL A 283 10.92 -31.41 3.75
C VAL A 283 12.44 -31.32 3.66
N LEU A 284 13.00 -31.30 2.45
CA LEU A 284 14.45 -31.18 2.24
C LEU A 284 15.00 -29.85 2.78
N LEU A 285 14.31 -28.74 2.51
CA LEU A 285 14.67 -27.42 3.02
C LEU A 285 14.62 -27.37 4.55
N ARG A 286 13.61 -27.96 5.19
CA ARG A 286 13.48 -27.99 6.65
C ARG A 286 14.58 -28.82 7.31
N GLN A 287 14.95 -29.96 6.70
CA GLN A 287 16.07 -30.77 7.16
C GLN A 287 17.41 -30.04 6.99
N ALA A 288 17.62 -29.38 5.85
CA ALA A 288 18.82 -28.59 5.57
C ALA A 288 18.95 -27.38 6.50
N ALA A 289 17.83 -26.72 6.80
CA ALA A 289 17.76 -25.62 7.77
C ALA A 289 18.23 -26.08 9.15
N GLY A 290 17.78 -27.25 9.62
CA GLY A 290 18.23 -27.82 10.89
C GLY A 290 19.74 -28.05 10.95
N GLN A 291 20.36 -28.51 9.85
CA GLN A 291 21.82 -28.69 9.78
C GLN A 291 22.60 -27.37 9.69
N ALA A 292 22.02 -26.33 9.10
CA ALA A 292 22.62 -25.00 8.96
C ALA A 292 22.31 -24.05 10.14
N ASP A 293 21.75 -24.56 11.24
CA ASP A 293 21.24 -23.76 12.38
C ASP A 293 20.33 -22.59 11.95
N CYS A 294 19.42 -22.90 11.03
CA CYS A 294 18.40 -21.98 10.54
C CYS A 294 17.01 -22.35 11.09
N GLU A 295 16.16 -21.35 11.23
CA GLU A 295 14.72 -21.53 11.42
C GLU A 295 14.01 -21.50 10.07
N ALA A 296 12.85 -22.15 9.98
CA ALA A 296 12.05 -22.20 8.77
C ALA A 296 10.58 -21.99 9.11
N VAL A 297 9.91 -21.13 8.33
CA VAL A 297 8.46 -20.88 8.41
C VAL A 297 7.82 -20.96 7.03
N LEU A 298 6.50 -21.13 6.98
CA LEU A 298 5.72 -21.02 5.75
C LEU A 298 5.14 -19.61 5.63
N ALA A 299 5.10 -19.06 4.43
CA ALA A 299 4.57 -17.73 4.15
C ALA A 299 3.72 -17.70 2.87
N LEU A 300 2.86 -16.69 2.74
CA LEU A 300 2.17 -16.34 1.51
C LEU A 300 2.81 -15.10 0.89
N ALA A 301 3.13 -15.19 -0.39
CA ALA A 301 3.76 -14.17 -1.19
C ALA A 301 2.80 -13.69 -2.29
N GLU A 302 2.67 -12.38 -2.41
CA GLU A 302 2.16 -11.74 -3.62
C GLU A 302 3.33 -11.33 -4.49
N VAL A 303 3.26 -11.68 -5.77
CA VAL A 303 4.29 -11.37 -6.76
C VAL A 303 3.65 -10.54 -7.86
N LYS A 304 4.23 -9.38 -8.17
CA LYS A 304 3.89 -8.57 -9.33
C LYS A 304 5.12 -8.46 -10.23
N GLU A 305 4.97 -8.80 -11.49
CA GLU A 305 6.02 -8.64 -12.50
C GLU A 305 5.53 -7.75 -13.63
N THR A 306 6.42 -6.90 -14.13
CA THR A 306 6.19 -6.05 -15.30
C THR A 306 7.13 -6.50 -16.42
N TRP A 307 6.57 -6.93 -17.54
CA TRP A 307 7.33 -7.46 -18.68
C TRP A 307 7.23 -6.55 -19.91
N ASP A 308 8.30 -6.47 -20.69
CA ASP A 308 8.19 -6.08 -22.11
C ASP A 308 7.49 -7.22 -22.86
N ALA A 309 6.43 -6.89 -23.59
CA ALA A 309 5.58 -7.91 -24.22
C ALA A 309 5.23 -7.58 -25.68
N VAL A 310 5.32 -8.59 -26.55
CA VAL A 310 4.92 -8.49 -27.95
C VAL A 310 3.55 -9.15 -28.12
N PRO A 311 2.51 -8.41 -28.57
CA PRO A 311 1.23 -9.01 -28.91
C PRO A 311 1.41 -9.97 -30.10
N PRO A 312 0.64 -11.07 -30.17
CA PRO A 312 0.73 -12.02 -31.27
C PRO A 312 0.49 -11.32 -32.62
N HIS A 313 1.28 -11.72 -33.62
CA HIS A 313 1.19 -11.23 -35.00
C HIS A 313 -0.13 -11.62 -35.66
N ASP A 314 -1.21 -10.90 -35.33
CA ASP A 314 -2.45 -10.78 -36.13
C ASP A 314 -3.33 -9.58 -35.69
N ARG A 315 -2.81 -8.67 -34.84
CA ARG A 315 -3.47 -7.40 -34.46
C ARG A 315 -2.66 -6.15 -34.83
N TYR A 316 -1.94 -6.21 -35.96
CA TYR A 316 -1.53 -5.01 -36.65
C TYR A 316 -2.71 -4.51 -37.49
N ASP A 317 -3.61 -3.72 -36.90
CA ASP A 317 -4.25 -2.65 -37.67
C ASP A 317 -3.14 -1.63 -37.93
N TYR A 318 -2.34 -1.98 -38.93
CA TYR A 318 -1.40 -1.11 -39.60
C TYR A 318 -2.17 0.16 -39.96
N TYR A 319 -1.63 1.31 -39.59
CA TYR A 319 -2.00 2.61 -40.16
C TYR A 319 -1.86 2.50 -41.69
N GLY A 320 -2.94 2.07 -42.33
CA GLY A 320 -3.10 1.96 -43.77
C GLY A 320 -3.79 3.22 -44.25
N GLU A 321 -3.03 4.00 -45.00
CA GLU A 321 -3.48 5.09 -45.87
C GLU A 321 -3.75 6.43 -45.17
N THR A 322 -2.64 7.16 -45.02
CA THR A 322 -2.57 8.61 -45.19
C THR A 322 -3.17 9.01 -46.55
N GLU A 323 -4.49 9.01 -46.70
CA GLU A 323 -5.15 9.87 -47.67
C GLU A 323 -5.50 11.19 -46.99
N HIS A 324 -4.86 12.25 -47.47
CA HIS A 324 -5.27 13.63 -47.26
C HIS A 324 -6.78 13.76 -47.56
N PHE A 325 -7.59 14.05 -46.54
CA PHE A 325 -8.89 14.68 -46.73
C PHE A 325 -8.88 16.07 -46.11
N ASP A 326 -8.40 17.04 -46.89
CA ASP A 326 -8.87 18.41 -46.77
C ASP A 326 -10.36 18.41 -47.13
N GLY A 327 -11.21 18.77 -46.16
CA GLY A 327 -12.58 19.21 -46.41
C GLY A 327 -13.68 18.19 -46.08
N CYS A 328 -14.20 18.27 -44.86
CA CYS A 328 -15.58 17.93 -44.55
C CYS A 328 -16.12 18.86 -43.45
N GLU A 329 -16.59 20.03 -43.86
CA GLU A 329 -17.86 20.52 -43.31
C GLU A 329 -18.92 19.61 -43.91
N ASP A 330 -19.46 18.66 -43.14
CA ASP A 330 -20.81 18.12 -43.32
C ASP A 330 -21.16 17.16 -42.17
N GLU A 331 -22.28 17.47 -41.52
CA GLU A 331 -22.96 16.67 -40.49
C GLU A 331 -23.60 15.45 -41.15
N GLU A 332 -23.01 14.26 -41.03
CA GLU A 332 -23.66 12.93 -41.01
C GLU A 332 -22.60 11.83 -41.20
N CYS A 333 -21.95 11.43 -40.10
CA CYS A 333 -21.25 10.15 -40.02
C CYS A 333 -22.07 9.23 -39.10
N GLU A 334 -23.04 8.53 -39.68
CA GLU A 334 -23.67 7.37 -39.05
C GLU A 334 -22.71 6.17 -39.15
N GLY A 335 -21.74 6.13 -38.25
CA GLY A 335 -20.91 4.97 -37.95
C GLY A 335 -20.46 5.11 -36.51
N ASP A 336 -20.75 4.13 -35.66
CA ASP A 336 -20.44 4.14 -34.23
C ASP A 336 -18.92 4.29 -34.00
N CYS A 337 -18.46 5.54 -33.93
CA CYS A 337 -17.23 5.91 -33.28
C CYS A 337 -17.42 5.61 -31.80
N LEU A 338 -16.85 4.50 -31.31
CA LEU A 338 -16.74 4.19 -29.88
C LEU A 338 -15.82 5.22 -29.20
N LEU A 339 -16.35 6.41 -28.99
CA LEU A 339 -15.81 7.44 -28.11
C LEU A 339 -16.65 7.43 -26.83
N ASP A 340 -15.98 7.37 -25.68
CA ASP A 340 -16.59 7.57 -24.37
C ASP A 340 -17.29 8.95 -24.31
N PRO A 341 -18.29 9.15 -23.42
CA PRO A 341 -19.07 10.40 -23.32
C PRO A 341 -18.26 11.69 -23.09
N ASP A 342 -16.96 11.58 -22.78
CA ASP A 342 -16.09 12.67 -22.37
C ASP A 342 -15.06 13.11 -23.45
N GLY A 343 -15.06 12.51 -24.65
CA GLY A 343 -14.38 13.07 -25.82
C GLY A 343 -12.83 13.10 -25.80
N GLU A 344 -12.17 12.30 -24.95
CA GLU A 344 -10.71 12.15 -24.95
C GLU A 344 -10.27 10.94 -25.81
N PRO A 345 -9.37 11.11 -26.81
CA PRO A 345 -8.84 9.99 -27.59
C PRO A 345 -7.81 9.19 -26.77
N GLY A 346 -8.27 8.22 -25.98
CA GLY A 346 -7.33 7.38 -25.21
C GLY A 346 -7.86 6.28 -24.30
N ALA A 347 -9.17 6.00 -24.25
CA ALA A 347 -9.74 5.15 -23.21
C ALA A 347 -9.47 3.63 -23.34
N GLU A 348 -8.94 3.11 -24.47
CA GLU A 348 -8.61 1.67 -24.61
C GLU A 348 -7.11 1.32 -24.41
N ARG A 349 -6.33 2.17 -23.72
CA ARG A 349 -4.86 1.96 -23.62
C ARG A 349 -4.43 0.90 -22.61
N ARG A 350 -5.23 0.66 -21.55
CA ARG A 350 -4.99 -0.36 -20.53
C ARG A 350 -6.11 -1.39 -20.55
N ARG A 351 -5.77 -2.67 -20.65
CA ARG A 351 -6.76 -3.76 -20.73
C ARG A 351 -6.42 -4.86 -19.74
N SER A 352 -7.39 -5.31 -18.96
CA SER A 352 -7.28 -6.51 -18.12
C SER A 352 -7.87 -7.70 -18.86
N GLY A 353 -7.23 -8.86 -18.80
CA GLY A 353 -7.70 -10.03 -19.55
C GLY A 353 -6.72 -11.18 -19.56
N ASP A 354 -7.03 -12.20 -20.37
CA ASP A 354 -6.12 -13.30 -20.68
C ASP A 354 -5.20 -12.85 -21.82
N PHE A 355 -3.91 -12.78 -21.53
CA PHE A 355 -2.84 -12.41 -22.47
C PHE A 355 -1.79 -13.52 -22.54
N SER A 356 -2.22 -14.77 -22.38
CA SER A 356 -1.34 -15.95 -22.44
C SER A 356 -0.71 -16.17 -23.83
N ASP A 357 -1.27 -15.56 -24.87
CA ASP A 357 -0.79 -15.54 -26.26
C ASP A 357 0.27 -14.46 -26.54
N TYR A 358 0.55 -13.57 -25.57
CA TYR A 358 1.58 -12.53 -25.71
C TYR A 358 2.96 -13.11 -25.40
N GLU A 359 3.93 -12.78 -26.26
CA GLU A 359 5.33 -13.18 -26.07
C GLU A 359 5.99 -12.24 -25.05
N LEU A 360 6.52 -12.80 -23.96
CA LEU A 360 7.27 -12.07 -22.95
C LEU A 360 8.75 -11.98 -23.34
N ASN A 361 9.29 -10.77 -23.39
CA ASN A 361 10.71 -10.52 -23.66
C ASN A 361 11.48 -10.35 -22.34
N ASP A 362 11.77 -9.11 -21.98
CA ASP A 362 12.58 -8.75 -20.82
C ASP A 362 11.70 -8.40 -19.61
N LEU A 363 12.06 -8.94 -18.45
CA LEU A 363 11.47 -8.52 -17.17
C LEU A 363 11.99 -7.13 -16.83
N ILE A 364 11.09 -6.15 -16.80
CA ILE A 364 11.39 -4.75 -16.51
C ILE A 364 11.49 -4.53 -15.01
N ASP A 365 10.51 -5.03 -14.26
CA ASP A 365 10.39 -4.81 -12.82
C ASP A 365 9.73 -6.01 -12.12
N ASP A 366 10.16 -6.33 -10.90
CA ASP A 366 9.56 -7.35 -10.04
C ASP A 366 9.38 -6.86 -8.60
N GLU A 367 8.21 -7.12 -8.04
CA GLU A 367 7.88 -6.81 -6.65
C GLU A 367 7.33 -8.07 -5.98
N ILE A 368 7.97 -8.48 -4.89
CA ILE A 368 7.54 -9.64 -4.08
C ILE A 368 7.30 -9.16 -2.65
N THR A 369 6.10 -9.37 -2.15
CA THR A 369 5.72 -9.02 -0.78
C THR A 369 5.15 -10.22 -0.05
N LEU A 370 5.68 -10.52 1.14
CA LEU A 370 5.06 -11.49 2.05
C LEU A 370 3.98 -10.79 2.88
N GLY A 371 2.75 -11.28 2.76
CA GLY A 371 1.58 -10.75 3.47
C GLY A 371 1.23 -11.51 4.75
N TRP A 372 1.70 -12.75 4.89
CA TRP A 372 1.36 -13.61 6.01
C TRP A 372 2.40 -14.71 6.19
N TRP A 373 2.67 -15.13 7.43
CA TRP A 373 3.52 -16.29 7.71
C TRP A 373 3.16 -17.06 8.99
N THR A 374 3.61 -18.30 9.10
CA THR A 374 3.49 -19.11 10.32
C THR A 374 4.53 -18.70 11.36
N ARG A 375 4.23 -18.88 12.65
CA ARG A 375 5.25 -18.71 13.69
C ARG A 375 6.29 -19.85 13.67
N PRO A 376 7.54 -19.63 14.12
CA PRO A 376 8.57 -20.67 14.20
C PRO A 376 8.19 -21.90 15.05
N ASP A 377 7.28 -21.74 16.00
CA ASP A 377 6.75 -22.83 16.84
C ASP A 377 5.64 -23.66 16.17
N GLY A 378 5.26 -23.32 14.94
CA GLY A 378 4.20 -23.99 14.17
C GLY A 378 2.78 -23.62 14.62
N THR A 379 2.61 -22.58 15.45
CA THR A 379 1.30 -22.09 15.89
C THR A 379 0.70 -21.09 14.88
N VAL A 380 -0.52 -20.61 15.17
CA VAL A 380 -1.32 -19.68 14.34
C VAL A 380 -0.45 -18.59 13.70
N GLY A 381 -0.55 -18.43 12.38
CA GLY A 381 0.23 -17.42 11.67
C GLY A 381 -0.18 -15.98 11.96
N GLU A 382 0.63 -15.04 11.50
CA GLU A 382 0.45 -13.61 11.69
C GLU A 382 0.54 -12.84 10.38
N GLN A 383 -0.23 -11.76 10.30
CA GLN A 383 -0.23 -10.86 9.16
C GLN A 383 1.04 -10.00 9.20
N ILE A 384 1.72 -9.91 8.07
CA ILE A 384 2.95 -9.14 7.90
C ILE A 384 2.88 -8.31 6.63
N SER A 385 3.83 -7.41 6.44
CA SER A 385 4.01 -6.68 5.19
C SER A 385 5.50 -6.54 4.95
N LEU A 386 6.09 -7.57 4.32
CA LEU A 386 7.53 -7.64 4.10
C LEU A 386 7.85 -7.63 2.61
N PRO A 387 8.38 -6.53 2.04
CA PRO A 387 8.95 -6.55 0.71
C PRO A 387 10.24 -7.37 0.72
N VAL A 388 10.36 -8.29 -0.25
CA VAL A 388 11.49 -9.22 -0.35
C VAL A 388 12.39 -8.79 -1.50
N PRO A 389 13.66 -8.43 -1.24
CA PRO A 389 14.58 -8.05 -2.30
C PRO A 389 14.97 -9.27 -3.14
N TYR A 390 15.28 -9.04 -4.42
CA TYR A 390 15.73 -10.10 -5.34
C TYR A 390 16.89 -10.93 -4.75
N ALA A 391 17.76 -10.33 -3.93
CA ALA A 391 18.87 -11.00 -3.24
C ALA A 391 18.44 -12.15 -2.32
N GLU A 392 17.19 -12.16 -1.84
CA GLU A 392 16.66 -13.13 -0.88
C GLU A 392 15.73 -14.16 -1.52
N VAL A 393 15.33 -13.97 -2.78
CA VAL A 393 14.34 -14.84 -3.45
C VAL A 393 15.02 -16.03 -4.11
N CYS A 394 14.42 -17.21 -4.02
CA CYS A 394 14.83 -18.39 -4.75
C CYS A 394 13.58 -19.14 -5.21
N ALA A 395 13.60 -19.69 -6.41
CA ALA A 395 12.53 -20.55 -6.91
C ALA A 395 13.16 -21.54 -7.89
N THR A 396 12.58 -22.74 -7.96
CA THR A 396 12.95 -23.69 -9.03
C THR A 396 12.15 -23.42 -10.30
N THR A 397 10.88 -23.05 -10.18
CA THR A 397 10.02 -22.69 -11.30
C THR A 397 9.90 -21.16 -11.41
N GLU A 398 10.22 -20.62 -12.59
CA GLU A 398 10.08 -19.19 -12.88
C GLU A 398 8.61 -18.78 -12.91
N ASN A 399 8.28 -17.55 -12.47
CA ASN A 399 6.88 -17.12 -12.39
C ASN A 399 6.20 -17.09 -13.77
N LYS A 400 6.94 -16.78 -14.84
CA LYS A 400 6.42 -16.79 -16.22
C LYS A 400 5.93 -18.17 -16.70
N ASP A 401 6.40 -19.25 -16.07
CA ASP A 401 5.98 -20.64 -16.33
C ASP A 401 4.75 -21.04 -15.50
N LEU A 402 4.30 -20.15 -14.60
CA LEU A 402 3.09 -20.28 -13.80
C LEU A 402 1.96 -19.45 -14.41
N THR A 403 0.72 -19.76 -14.01
CA THR A 403 -0.45 -19.01 -14.48
C THR A 403 -0.71 -17.82 -13.56
N PRO A 404 -0.71 -16.57 -14.07
CA PRO A 404 -1.06 -15.41 -13.25
C PRO A 404 -2.57 -15.39 -12.95
N TYR A 405 -2.95 -14.91 -11.77
CA TYR A 405 -4.37 -14.73 -11.42
C TYR A 405 -4.95 -13.44 -12.01
N GLN A 406 -4.09 -12.47 -12.34
CA GLN A 406 -4.45 -11.22 -13.00
C GLN A 406 -3.36 -10.82 -13.98
N SER A 407 -3.75 -10.22 -15.09
CA SER A 407 -2.82 -9.63 -16.06
C SER A 407 -3.40 -8.37 -16.67
N GLU A 408 -2.56 -7.37 -16.88
CA GLU A 408 -2.93 -6.07 -17.44
C GLU A 408 -1.92 -5.67 -18.50
N TYR A 409 -2.43 -5.46 -19.72
CA TYR A 409 -1.63 -4.98 -20.84
C TYR A 409 -1.77 -3.47 -20.98
N GLU A 410 -0.64 -2.80 -21.16
CA GLU A 410 -0.55 -1.39 -21.52
C GLU A 410 0.21 -1.25 -22.85
N GLY A 411 -0.43 -0.60 -23.83
CA GLY A 411 0.17 -0.37 -25.14
C GLY A 411 1.25 0.72 -25.13
N TYR A 412 2.02 0.82 -26.21
CA TYR A 412 3.10 1.79 -26.39
C TYR A 412 2.78 3.23 -25.92
N MET A 413 3.56 3.74 -24.96
CA MET A 413 3.37 5.04 -24.32
C MET A 413 4.36 6.13 -24.81
N GLY A 414 5.00 5.91 -25.96
CA GLY A 414 6.00 6.83 -26.54
C GLY A 414 7.42 6.57 -26.04
N ASN A 415 7.70 6.76 -24.75
CA ASN A 415 9.01 6.48 -24.16
C ASN A 415 9.12 5.09 -23.52
N TYR A 416 8.01 4.41 -23.29
CA TYR A 416 7.95 3.02 -22.81
C TYR A 416 7.35 2.12 -23.91
N GLY A 417 7.91 0.92 -24.05
CA GLY A 417 7.41 -0.15 -24.90
C GLY A 417 6.05 -0.67 -24.45
N ASN A 418 5.56 -1.71 -25.10
CA ASN A 418 4.36 -2.42 -24.64
C ASN A 418 4.68 -3.17 -23.35
N THR A 419 3.90 -2.96 -22.30
CA THR A 419 4.12 -3.65 -21.02
C THR A 419 2.97 -4.59 -20.69
N LEU A 420 3.32 -5.72 -20.07
CA LEU A 420 2.36 -6.66 -19.52
C LEU A 420 2.66 -6.87 -18.03
N ASP A 421 1.77 -6.35 -17.19
CA ASP A 421 1.79 -6.59 -15.75
C ASP A 421 1.15 -7.96 -15.49
N ARG A 422 1.81 -8.81 -14.69
CA ARG A 422 1.30 -10.12 -14.27
C ARG A 422 1.38 -10.24 -12.76
N TRP A 423 0.29 -10.69 -12.14
CA TRP A 423 0.22 -10.94 -10.71
C TRP A 423 0.05 -12.43 -10.41
N TYR A 424 0.84 -12.92 -9.45
CA TYR A 424 0.85 -14.32 -9.01
C TYR A 424 0.66 -14.39 -7.50
N ARG A 425 0.04 -15.48 -7.04
CA ARG A 425 0.03 -15.87 -5.63
C ARG A 425 0.92 -17.08 -5.48
N ARG A 426 1.87 -17.03 -4.54
CA ARG A 426 2.75 -18.17 -4.25
C ARG A 426 2.82 -18.37 -2.75
N ALA A 427 2.97 -19.62 -2.31
CA ALA A 427 3.49 -19.87 -0.98
C ALA A 427 5.02 -19.84 -0.99
N ALA A 428 5.63 -19.72 0.17
CA ALA A 428 7.08 -19.75 0.32
C ALA A 428 7.52 -20.48 1.58
N VAL A 429 8.68 -21.12 1.52
CA VAL A 429 9.46 -21.51 2.70
C VAL A 429 10.45 -20.38 2.98
N VAL A 430 10.30 -19.72 4.11
CA VAL A 430 11.18 -18.62 4.53
C VAL A 430 12.17 -19.15 5.56
N LEU A 431 13.46 -18.96 5.30
CA LEU A 431 14.55 -19.47 6.12
C LEU A 431 15.46 -18.33 6.58
N TRP A 432 15.95 -18.40 7.82
CA TRP A 432 16.97 -17.47 8.33
C TRP A 432 17.84 -18.15 9.39
N PRO A 433 19.09 -17.71 9.59
CA PRO A 433 19.92 -18.20 10.69
C PRO A 433 19.25 -17.93 12.05
N ARG A 434 19.26 -18.90 12.97
CA ARG A 434 18.61 -18.78 14.28
C ARG A 434 19.07 -17.54 15.07
N GLN A 435 20.35 -17.18 14.93
CA GLN A 435 20.95 -15.99 15.55
C GLN A 435 20.38 -14.66 15.00
N ARG A 436 19.76 -14.67 13.81
CA ARG A 436 19.11 -13.51 13.17
C ARG A 436 17.58 -13.58 13.22
N SER A 437 17.00 -14.50 13.99
CA SER A 437 15.55 -14.68 14.09
C SER A 437 14.80 -13.39 14.41
N PHE A 438 15.34 -12.61 15.35
CA PHE A 438 14.76 -11.33 15.74
C PHE A 438 14.79 -10.31 14.59
N GLU A 439 15.94 -10.12 13.94
CA GLU A 439 16.11 -9.17 12.81
C GLU A 439 15.22 -9.56 11.62
N ALA A 440 15.19 -10.85 11.27
CA ALA A 440 14.39 -11.38 10.19
C ALA A 440 12.89 -11.16 10.41
N ARG A 441 12.41 -11.22 11.67
CA ARG A 441 11.02 -10.95 12.05
C ARG A 441 10.69 -9.47 12.19
N ALA A 442 11.63 -8.68 12.70
CA ALA A 442 11.47 -7.24 12.87
C ALA A 442 11.22 -6.48 11.57
N GLU A 443 11.85 -6.89 10.47
CA GLU A 443 11.57 -6.27 9.16
C GLU A 443 10.17 -6.57 8.64
N ALA A 444 9.51 -7.64 9.11
CA ALA A 444 8.21 -8.08 8.60
C ALA A 444 7.01 -7.43 9.32
N GLY A 445 7.23 -6.89 10.53
CA GLY A 445 6.20 -6.16 11.27
C GLY A 445 6.67 -5.70 12.65
N SER A 446 6.41 -4.43 12.95
CA SER A 446 6.86 -3.77 14.19
C SER A 446 6.11 -4.23 15.45
N GLU A 447 4.83 -4.60 15.37
CA GLU A 447 4.02 -4.95 16.56
C GLU A 447 4.42 -6.26 17.23
N GLY A 448 4.69 -7.31 16.44
CA GLY A 448 5.08 -8.63 16.96
C GLY A 448 6.39 -8.55 17.74
N VAL A 449 7.32 -7.75 17.23
CA VAL A 449 8.64 -7.55 17.83
C VAL A 449 8.58 -6.71 19.10
N LEU A 450 7.77 -5.65 19.14
CA LEU A 450 7.56 -4.90 20.38
C LEU A 450 6.94 -5.76 21.47
N ARG A 451 6.02 -6.68 21.12
CA ARG A 451 5.42 -7.63 22.07
C ARG A 451 6.45 -8.61 22.64
N GLU A 452 7.38 -9.10 21.81
CA GLU A 452 8.46 -9.96 22.27
C GLU A 452 9.44 -9.21 23.17
N LEU A 453 9.84 -7.99 22.80
CA LEU A 453 10.66 -7.12 23.65
C LEU A 453 9.97 -6.86 24.99
N GLN A 454 8.67 -6.53 24.98
CA GLN A 454 7.89 -6.38 26.21
C GLN A 454 7.87 -7.67 27.04
N GLY A 455 7.70 -8.84 26.42
CA GLY A 455 7.77 -10.12 27.11
C GLY A 455 9.13 -10.41 27.77
N HIS A 456 10.25 -10.02 27.14
CA HIS A 456 11.57 -10.08 27.76
C HIS A 456 11.71 -9.12 28.95
N LEU A 457 11.15 -7.91 28.83
CA LEU A 457 11.11 -6.93 29.93
C LEU A 457 10.29 -7.46 31.11
N ASP A 458 9.09 -8.00 30.85
CA ASP A 458 8.17 -8.53 31.86
C ASP A 458 8.76 -9.75 32.61
N THR A 459 9.57 -10.56 31.91
CA THR A 459 10.26 -11.71 32.49
C THR A 459 11.62 -11.38 33.13
N GLY A 460 12.01 -10.10 33.14
CA GLY A 460 13.25 -9.61 33.76
C GLY A 460 14.53 -9.85 32.95
N GLN A 461 14.42 -10.21 31.67
CA GLN A 461 15.55 -10.47 30.76
C GLN A 461 16.07 -9.16 30.12
N LEU A 462 16.46 -8.20 30.96
CA LEU A 462 16.76 -6.83 30.52
C LEU A 462 17.90 -6.73 29.48
N GLU A 463 18.99 -7.46 29.66
CA GLU A 463 20.13 -7.42 28.71
C GLU A 463 19.78 -8.02 27.35
N LEU A 464 18.89 -9.01 27.32
CA LEU A 464 18.40 -9.58 26.07
C LEU A 464 17.48 -8.58 25.34
N ALA A 465 16.56 -7.96 26.07
CA ALA A 465 15.69 -6.90 25.53
C ALA A 465 16.51 -5.72 24.98
N ARG A 466 17.56 -5.29 25.67
CA ARG A 466 18.49 -4.24 25.19
C ARG A 466 19.21 -4.65 23.91
N THR A 467 19.74 -5.86 23.86
CA THR A 467 20.46 -6.37 22.69
C THR A 467 19.56 -6.39 21.46
N PHE A 468 18.34 -6.90 21.62
CA PHE A 468 17.33 -6.92 20.56
C PHE A 468 16.82 -5.53 20.19
N ALA A 469 16.57 -4.65 21.15
CA ALA A 469 16.19 -3.27 20.84
C ALA A 469 17.27 -2.55 19.99
N ARG A 470 18.55 -2.72 20.31
CA ARG A 470 19.66 -2.12 19.53
C ARG A 470 19.77 -2.69 18.12
N SER A 471 19.44 -3.98 17.90
CA SER A 471 19.48 -4.58 16.56
C SER A 471 18.34 -4.10 15.65
N LEU A 472 17.35 -3.37 16.17
CA LEU A 472 16.33 -2.70 15.35
C LEU A 472 16.84 -1.48 14.59
N ALA A 473 17.89 -0.80 15.07
CA ALA A 473 18.37 0.44 14.48
C ALA A 473 18.55 0.45 12.94
N PRO A 474 19.13 -0.58 12.28
CA PRO A 474 19.28 -0.59 10.82
C PRO A 474 17.96 -0.79 10.05
N ILE A 475 16.90 -1.27 10.70
CA ILE A 475 15.65 -1.72 10.08
C ILE A 475 14.40 -0.96 10.56
N TRP A 476 14.55 -0.13 11.60
CA TRP A 476 13.47 0.68 12.17
C TRP A 476 13.18 1.91 11.28
N LYS A 477 12.25 1.73 10.35
CA LYS A 477 11.89 2.72 9.32
C LYS A 477 10.88 3.77 9.84
N PRO A 478 10.78 4.95 9.20
CA PRO A 478 9.75 5.94 9.49
C PRO A 478 8.32 5.36 9.46
N HIS A 479 7.53 5.71 10.46
CA HIS A 479 6.12 5.35 10.56
C HIS A 479 5.23 6.49 10.07
N GLY A 480 4.10 6.14 9.44
CA GLY A 480 3.09 7.11 9.02
C GLY A 480 2.33 7.73 10.20
N SER A 481 1.32 8.55 9.90
CA SER A 481 0.36 9.09 10.86
C SER A 481 -0.90 8.21 10.98
N GLY A 482 -1.73 8.46 12.00
CA GLY A 482 -3.05 7.85 12.16
C GLY A 482 -3.16 6.82 13.30
N PRO A 483 -4.34 6.18 13.46
CA PRO A 483 -4.64 5.36 14.64
C PRO A 483 -3.72 4.15 14.82
N ALA A 484 -3.33 3.48 13.72
CA ALA A 484 -2.40 2.35 13.78
C ALA A 484 -1.01 2.78 14.26
N ALA A 485 -0.54 3.94 13.79
CA ALA A 485 0.74 4.52 14.22
C ALA A 485 0.71 4.96 15.69
N ALA A 486 -0.41 5.49 16.19
CA ALA A 486 -0.59 5.84 17.59
C ALA A 486 -0.51 4.60 18.51
N SER A 487 -1.21 3.51 18.17
CA SER A 487 -1.12 2.24 18.90
C SER A 487 0.31 1.69 18.92
N LEU A 488 1.00 1.75 17.79
CA LEU A 488 2.39 1.31 17.67
C LEU A 488 3.34 2.21 18.48
N PHE A 489 3.11 3.52 18.50
CA PHE A 489 3.88 4.46 19.31
C PHE A 489 3.75 4.15 20.80
N ALA A 490 2.53 3.90 21.29
CA ALA A 490 2.30 3.55 22.69
C ALA A 490 3.06 2.27 23.09
N ALA A 491 2.99 1.22 22.26
CA ALA A 491 3.77 -0.01 22.48
C ALA A 491 5.29 0.25 22.46
N THR A 492 5.75 1.12 21.53
CA THR A 492 7.17 1.48 21.43
C THR A 492 7.65 2.28 22.63
N LEU A 493 6.83 3.20 23.14
CA LEU A 493 7.14 4.02 24.31
C LEU A 493 7.29 3.16 25.56
N SER A 494 6.41 2.18 25.77
CA SER A 494 6.53 1.21 26.86
C SER A 494 7.88 0.47 26.81
N VAL A 495 8.25 -0.04 25.63
CA VAL A 495 9.54 -0.72 25.42
C VAL A 495 10.72 0.24 25.64
N ALA A 496 10.66 1.45 25.10
CA ALA A 496 11.70 2.48 25.22
C ALA A 496 11.96 2.90 26.68
N VAL A 497 10.91 2.98 27.50
CA VAL A 497 11.05 3.22 28.95
C VAL A 497 11.58 1.98 29.67
N GLY A 498 11.12 0.79 29.28
CA GLY A 498 11.50 -0.49 29.89
C GLY A 498 12.96 -0.88 29.69
N VAL A 499 13.55 -0.63 28.50
CA VAL A 499 14.95 -0.97 28.22
C VAL A 499 15.95 -0.20 29.09
N GLY A 500 15.58 0.99 29.60
CA GLY A 500 16.41 1.75 30.52
C GLY A 500 17.72 2.27 29.92
N GLU A 501 17.79 2.47 28.60
CA GLU A 501 18.94 3.02 27.88
C GLU A 501 18.49 4.22 27.04
N ALA A 502 19.02 5.41 27.35
CA ALA A 502 18.58 6.66 26.73
C ALA A 502 18.75 6.65 25.20
N ASP A 503 19.94 6.29 24.70
CA ASP A 503 20.24 6.29 23.26
C ASP A 503 19.34 5.29 22.49
N THR A 504 19.12 4.10 23.07
CA THR A 504 18.22 3.08 22.51
C THR A 504 16.77 3.56 22.51
N ALA A 505 16.33 4.26 23.56
CA ALA A 505 15.00 4.84 23.64
C ALA A 505 14.78 5.94 22.59
N VAL A 506 15.75 6.83 22.37
CA VAL A 506 15.70 7.83 21.28
C VAL A 506 15.58 7.13 19.93
N MET A 507 16.43 6.13 19.68
CA MET A 507 16.44 5.38 18.42
C MET A 507 15.07 4.73 18.13
N LEU A 508 14.42 4.14 19.13
CA LEU A 508 13.10 3.52 18.99
C LEU A 508 11.99 4.55 18.71
N LEU A 509 12.05 5.74 19.32
CA LEU A 509 11.00 6.75 19.20
C LEU A 509 11.18 7.69 18.01
N ALA A 510 12.39 7.80 17.45
CA ALA A 510 12.71 8.74 16.39
C ALA A 510 11.92 8.57 15.09
N PRO A 511 11.54 7.35 14.65
CA PRO A 511 10.84 7.19 13.36
C PRO A 511 9.37 7.62 13.35
N PHE A 512 8.81 8.07 14.48
CA PHE A 512 7.44 8.56 14.54
C PHE A 512 7.37 10.07 14.25
N GLY A 513 6.30 10.50 13.60
CA GLY A 513 5.99 11.93 13.45
C GLY A 513 5.31 12.50 14.69
N VAL A 514 5.45 13.80 14.93
CA VAL A 514 4.83 14.44 16.10
C VAL A 514 3.30 14.27 16.13
N GLU A 515 2.67 14.08 14.97
CA GLU A 515 1.23 13.89 14.81
C GLU A 515 0.69 12.62 15.47
N THR A 516 1.56 11.67 15.83
CA THR A 516 1.16 10.46 16.55
C THR A 516 0.91 10.73 18.03
N LEU A 517 1.40 11.85 18.57
CA LEU A 517 1.27 12.16 19.98
C LEU A 517 -0.14 12.61 20.36
N SER A 518 -0.67 12.04 21.44
CA SER A 518 -1.95 12.40 22.07
C SER A 518 -1.79 12.51 23.58
N GLU A 519 -2.84 13.01 24.24
CA GLU A 519 -2.91 13.13 25.71
C GLU A 519 -2.70 11.78 26.41
N ASP A 520 -3.05 10.67 25.76
CA ASP A 520 -2.90 9.30 26.31
C ASP A 520 -1.43 8.93 26.54
N HIS A 521 -0.51 9.52 25.78
CA HIS A 521 0.93 9.25 25.92
C HIS A 521 1.61 10.09 27.00
N ALA A 522 0.92 11.10 27.56
CA ALA A 522 1.52 12.06 28.48
C ALA A 522 2.11 11.43 29.75
N PRO A 523 1.46 10.46 30.43
CA PRO A 523 2.01 9.83 31.62
C PRO A 523 3.35 9.13 31.36
N ASP A 524 3.43 8.32 30.30
CA ASP A 524 4.62 7.54 29.99
C ASP A 524 5.77 8.44 29.50
N LEU A 525 5.47 9.50 28.74
CA LEU A 525 6.46 10.49 28.32
C LEU A 525 7.03 11.28 29.51
N ALA A 526 6.20 11.66 30.47
CA ALA A 526 6.65 12.35 31.68
C ALA A 526 7.56 11.47 32.55
N GLN A 527 7.23 10.18 32.68
CA GLN A 527 8.08 9.21 33.36
C GLN A 527 9.40 8.96 32.62
N ALA A 528 9.36 8.84 31.29
CA ALA A 528 10.55 8.69 30.46
C ALA A 528 11.50 9.88 30.64
N ALA A 529 10.97 11.10 30.61
CA ALA A 529 11.74 12.32 30.81
C ALA A 529 12.31 12.41 32.24
N ALA A 530 11.56 12.01 33.27
CA ALA A 530 12.08 11.94 34.64
C ALA A 530 13.23 10.95 34.78
N ARG A 531 13.19 9.85 34.02
CA ARG A 531 14.20 8.79 34.06
C ARG A 531 15.47 9.15 33.27
N TYR A 532 15.33 9.67 32.06
CA TYR A 532 16.45 9.91 31.13
C TYR A 532 16.95 11.36 31.13
N GLY A 533 16.15 12.28 31.68
CA GLY A 533 16.49 13.68 31.84
C GLY A 533 16.11 14.58 30.65
N PRO A 534 16.30 15.91 30.80
CA PRO A 534 15.80 16.90 29.85
C PRO A 534 16.56 16.94 28.51
N THR A 535 17.82 16.50 28.48
CA THR A 535 18.59 16.41 27.23
C THR A 535 17.99 15.35 26.30
N TRP A 536 17.65 14.19 26.85
CA TRP A 536 16.99 13.11 26.12
C TRP A 536 15.62 13.55 25.59
N ALA A 537 14.83 14.24 26.42
CA ALA A 537 13.51 14.73 26.02
C ALA A 537 13.59 15.71 24.83
N ARG A 538 14.54 16.65 24.85
CA ARG A 538 14.77 17.58 23.72
C ARG A 538 15.18 16.87 22.45
N GLU A 539 16.11 15.92 22.53
CA GLU A 539 16.58 15.17 21.36
C GLU A 539 15.45 14.34 20.74
N THR A 540 14.69 13.65 21.58
CA THR A 540 13.53 12.85 21.17
C THR A 540 12.48 13.72 20.49
N VAL A 541 12.09 14.84 21.12
CA VAL A 541 11.10 15.76 20.56
C VAL A 541 11.58 16.37 19.24
N ALA A 542 12.85 16.77 19.14
CA ALA A 542 13.40 17.33 17.91
C ALA A 542 13.31 16.35 16.72
N SER A 543 13.49 15.04 16.97
CA SER A 543 13.38 14.02 15.93
C SER A 543 11.98 13.92 15.31
N TRP A 544 10.92 14.17 16.09
CA TRP A 544 9.52 14.06 15.66
C TRP A 544 9.05 15.17 14.72
N PHE A 545 9.75 16.31 14.68
CA PHE A 545 9.42 17.42 13.78
C PHE A 545 9.95 17.20 12.35
N GLY A 546 10.89 16.27 12.13
CA GLY A 546 11.42 15.89 10.81
C GLY A 546 12.17 17.02 10.07
N PRO A 547 12.63 16.79 8.83
CA PRO A 547 13.19 17.84 7.99
C PRO A 547 12.09 18.83 7.56
N VAL A 548 12.37 20.12 7.73
CA VAL A 548 11.48 21.28 7.52
C VAL A 548 10.74 21.30 6.16
N GLY A 549 11.23 20.59 5.14
CA GLY A 549 10.66 20.57 3.78
C GLY A 549 9.43 19.70 3.54
N ALA A 550 9.06 18.81 4.48
CA ALA A 550 7.86 17.95 4.37
C ALA A 550 6.59 18.57 5.00
N TYR A 551 6.66 19.86 5.35
CA TYR A 551 5.62 20.59 6.06
C TYR A 551 4.41 20.89 5.15
N THR A 552 3.40 20.03 5.13
CA THR A 552 1.96 20.38 4.99
C THR A 552 1.08 19.13 4.89
N GLY A 553 0.23 18.91 5.90
CA GLY A 553 -0.80 17.87 5.90
C GLY A 553 -1.94 18.23 6.85
N ALA A 554 -3.14 17.70 6.61
CA ALA A 554 -4.31 17.92 7.48
C ALA A 554 -4.05 17.46 8.93
N ASP A 555 -3.27 16.39 9.09
CA ASP A 555 -2.95 15.78 10.37
C ASP A 555 -2.17 16.70 11.31
N ARG A 556 -1.21 17.49 10.78
CA ARG A 556 -0.43 18.44 11.59
C ARG A 556 -1.28 19.58 12.14
N ALA A 557 -2.24 20.07 11.35
CA ALA A 557 -3.14 21.12 11.81
C ALA A 557 -4.08 20.61 12.91
N ALA A 558 -4.58 19.37 12.78
CA ALA A 558 -5.36 18.72 13.82
C ALA A 558 -4.54 18.50 15.10
N TRP A 559 -3.30 18.05 14.98
CA TRP A 559 -2.39 17.88 16.12
C TRP A 559 -2.04 19.21 16.81
N LEU A 560 -1.78 20.28 16.05
CA LEU A 560 -1.53 21.60 16.64
C LEU A 560 -2.75 22.13 17.42
N ALA A 561 -3.97 21.74 17.03
CA ALA A 561 -5.17 22.08 17.79
C ALA A 561 -5.27 21.32 19.13
N SER A 562 -4.76 20.08 19.21
CA SER A 562 -4.72 19.27 20.44
C SER A 562 -3.51 19.56 21.33
N LEU A 563 -2.46 20.21 20.80
CA LEU A 563 -1.22 20.54 21.53
C LEU A 563 -1.44 21.18 22.93
N PRO A 564 -2.38 22.13 23.14
CA PRO A 564 -2.62 22.67 24.47
C PRO A 564 -3.08 21.62 25.49
N GLY A 565 -3.93 20.68 25.06
CA GLY A 565 -4.41 19.57 25.89
C GLY A 565 -3.27 18.60 26.22
N LEU A 566 -2.48 18.23 25.21
CA LEU A 566 -1.27 17.41 25.39
C LEU A 566 -0.28 18.03 26.38
N CYS A 567 0.08 19.31 26.24
CA CYS A 567 1.00 19.98 27.16
C CYS A 567 0.42 20.11 28.57
N ALA A 568 -0.90 20.29 28.71
CA ALA A 568 -1.56 20.29 30.02
C ALA A 568 -1.54 18.90 30.68
N ALA A 569 -1.78 17.84 29.90
CA ALA A 569 -1.69 16.46 30.37
C ALA A 569 -0.26 16.10 30.80
N LEU A 570 0.75 16.48 30.01
CA LEU A 570 2.17 16.29 30.34
C LEU A 570 2.53 16.97 31.66
N ARG A 571 2.15 18.24 31.84
CA ARG A 571 2.42 18.99 33.08
C ARG A 571 1.66 18.45 34.31
N SER A 572 0.56 17.74 34.09
CA SER A 572 -0.26 17.16 35.18
C SER A 572 0.13 15.72 35.52
N ALA A 573 0.91 15.07 34.65
CA ALA A 573 1.37 13.70 34.85
C ALA A 573 2.46 13.61 35.93
N ASP A 574 2.57 12.44 36.55
CA ASP A 574 3.68 12.14 37.47
C ASP A 574 4.98 11.93 36.68
N GLY A 575 6.05 12.65 37.04
CA GLY A 575 7.32 12.67 36.32
C GLY A 575 7.80 14.08 35.95
N ASP A 576 8.57 14.20 34.86
CA ASP A 576 9.12 15.47 34.35
C ASP A 576 8.47 15.81 32.99
N GLY A 577 7.16 16.02 33.00
CA GLY A 577 6.41 16.32 31.78
C GLY A 577 6.74 17.68 31.17
N GLU A 578 7.25 18.64 31.96
CA GLU A 578 7.68 19.95 31.46
C GLU A 578 8.89 19.83 30.51
N ALA A 579 9.82 18.91 30.80
CA ALA A 579 10.94 18.61 29.92
C ALA A 579 10.52 18.12 28.51
N VAL A 580 9.29 17.63 28.36
CA VAL A 580 8.70 17.24 27.06
C VAL A 580 7.80 18.35 26.50
N ALA A 581 6.98 18.98 27.35
CA ALA A 581 6.01 19.99 26.94
C ALA A 581 6.68 21.26 26.37
N THR A 582 7.76 21.73 26.98
CA THR A 582 8.49 22.91 26.50
C THR A 582 9.08 22.70 25.10
N PRO A 583 9.86 21.64 24.80
CA PRO A 583 10.38 21.41 23.45
C PRO A 583 9.29 21.20 22.39
N LEU A 584 8.12 20.65 22.75
CA LEU A 584 6.99 20.53 21.82
C LEU A 584 6.44 21.90 21.43
N ALA A 585 6.28 22.81 22.39
CA ALA A 585 5.83 24.17 22.13
C ALA A 585 6.88 24.98 21.35
N GLU A 586 8.17 24.85 21.71
CA GLU A 586 9.29 25.50 21.02
C GLU A 586 9.42 25.03 19.57
N GLY A 587 9.37 23.71 19.31
CA GLY A 587 9.45 23.13 17.97
C GLY A 587 8.25 23.53 17.10
N ALA A 588 7.03 23.55 17.67
CA ALA A 588 5.84 24.04 16.98
C ALA A 588 5.96 25.54 16.64
N TRP A 589 6.48 26.35 17.56
CA TRP A 589 6.73 27.77 17.31
C TRP A 589 7.76 27.98 16.20
N GLN A 590 8.90 27.29 16.23
CA GLN A 590 9.96 27.42 15.24
C GLN A 590 9.45 27.18 13.81
N ALA A 591 8.63 26.14 13.63
CA ALA A 591 8.05 25.83 12.33
C ALA A 591 7.05 26.90 11.83
N ILE A 592 6.25 27.47 12.73
CA ILE A 592 5.29 28.53 12.38
C ILE A 592 6.00 29.86 12.17
N GLU A 593 7.06 30.17 12.93
CA GLU A 593 7.88 31.35 12.75
C GLU A 593 8.53 31.38 11.37
N GLU A 594 9.07 30.24 10.91
CA GLU A 594 9.68 30.12 9.58
C GLU A 594 8.64 30.35 8.47
N GLN A 595 7.47 29.71 8.56
CA GLN A 595 6.38 29.93 7.62
C GLN A 595 5.92 31.39 7.62
N LEU A 596 5.68 31.97 8.81
CA LEU A 596 5.26 33.35 8.95
C LEU A 596 6.28 34.31 8.33
N THR A 597 7.56 34.13 8.63
CA THR A 597 8.65 34.96 8.09
C THR A 597 8.73 34.86 6.57
N GLY A 598 8.57 33.64 6.01
CA GLY A 598 8.49 33.41 4.57
C GLY A 598 7.35 34.18 3.91
N TRP A 599 6.14 34.11 4.49
CA TRP A 599 4.96 34.82 3.97
C TRP A 599 5.05 36.33 4.15
N LEU A 600 5.65 36.83 5.23
CA LEU A 600 5.84 38.27 5.44
C LEU A 600 6.74 38.92 4.38
N GLY A 601 7.60 38.13 3.72
CA GLY A 601 8.40 38.57 2.58
C GLY A 601 7.63 38.70 1.26
N ILE A 602 6.38 38.23 1.18
CA ILE A 602 5.57 38.23 -0.05
C ILE A 602 4.74 39.52 -0.16
N GLY A 603 4.93 40.27 -1.25
CA GLY A 603 4.24 41.54 -1.49
C GLY A 603 2.77 41.40 -1.94
N ARG A 604 2.39 40.23 -2.46
CA ARG A 604 1.04 39.96 -3.00
C ARG A 604 0.02 39.75 -1.89
N GLU A 605 -0.70 40.80 -1.52
CA GLU A 605 -1.75 40.76 -0.49
C GLU A 605 -2.80 39.64 -0.69
N PRO A 606 -3.33 39.35 -1.90
CA PRO A 606 -4.34 38.30 -2.09
C PRO A 606 -3.84 36.88 -1.84
N GLU A 607 -2.54 36.63 -2.05
CA GLU A 607 -1.90 35.33 -1.79
C GLU A 607 -1.42 35.25 -0.34
N ARG A 608 -0.77 36.31 0.14
CA ARG A 608 -0.20 36.40 1.49
C ARG A 608 -1.26 36.33 2.58
N ARG A 609 -2.30 37.19 2.49
CA ARG A 609 -3.23 37.38 3.62
C ARG A 609 -3.95 36.08 4.00
N PRO A 610 -4.59 35.33 3.08
CA PRO A 610 -5.25 34.08 3.46
C PRO A 610 -4.29 33.05 4.06
N ALA A 611 -3.04 33.02 3.60
CA ALA A 611 -2.02 32.13 4.15
C ALA A 611 -1.63 32.52 5.58
N ILE A 612 -1.34 33.79 5.83
CA ILE A 612 -0.98 34.30 7.16
C ILE A 612 -2.17 34.21 8.14
N GLU A 613 -3.40 34.50 7.69
CA GLU A 613 -4.60 34.40 8.54
C GLU A 613 -4.83 32.97 9.06
N ARG A 614 -4.55 31.95 8.24
CA ARG A 614 -4.61 30.55 8.66
C ARG A 614 -3.61 30.22 9.77
N LEU A 615 -2.41 30.80 9.73
CA LEU A 615 -1.39 30.61 10.76
C LEU A 615 -1.83 31.18 12.12
N GLY A 616 -2.67 32.22 12.14
CA GLY A 616 -3.09 32.87 13.38
C GLY A 616 -3.84 31.93 14.33
N THR A 617 -4.71 31.05 13.81
CA THR A 617 -5.42 30.07 14.66
C THR A 617 -4.43 29.11 15.31
N THR A 618 -3.48 28.60 14.53
CA THR A 618 -2.39 27.72 15.00
C THR A 618 -1.52 28.40 16.05
N LEU A 619 -1.16 29.66 15.83
CA LEU A 619 -0.38 30.46 16.78
C LEU A 619 -1.07 30.56 18.15
N ALA A 620 -2.39 30.73 18.18
CA ALA A 620 -3.14 30.75 19.43
C ALA A 620 -3.05 29.42 20.20
N HIS A 621 -3.02 28.27 19.51
CA HIS A 621 -2.80 26.99 20.17
C HIS A 621 -1.38 26.89 20.75
N ILE A 622 -0.36 27.32 20.00
CA ILE A 622 1.05 27.28 20.45
C ILE A 622 1.25 28.16 21.70
N VAL A 623 0.75 29.39 21.71
CA VAL A 623 0.86 30.30 22.87
C VAL A 623 0.15 29.73 24.11
N ARG A 624 -0.96 29.00 23.93
CA ARG A 624 -1.66 28.32 25.04
C ARG A 624 -0.89 27.11 25.57
N ALA A 625 -0.13 26.44 24.74
CA ALA A 625 0.66 25.27 25.10
C ALA A 625 1.98 25.65 25.80
N ALA A 626 2.54 26.82 25.44
CA ALA A 626 3.83 27.32 25.90
C ALA A 626 3.91 27.54 27.42
N ASP A 627 5.08 27.24 27.98
CA ASP A 627 5.46 27.69 29.32
C ASP A 627 5.73 29.21 29.35
N PRO A 628 5.83 29.86 30.53
CA PRO A 628 5.99 31.31 30.63
C PRO A 628 7.18 31.87 29.82
N ARG A 629 8.32 31.18 29.80
CA ARG A 629 9.53 31.66 29.12
C ARG A 629 9.38 31.55 27.60
N THR A 630 8.80 30.45 27.14
CA THR A 630 8.51 30.25 25.71
C THR A 630 7.46 31.26 25.24
N ALA A 631 6.39 31.49 26.02
CA ALA A 631 5.37 32.49 25.72
C ALA A 631 5.93 33.91 25.64
N ASP A 632 6.84 34.30 26.53
CA ASP A 632 7.54 35.59 26.50
C ASP A 632 8.44 35.75 25.26
N THR A 633 9.11 34.67 24.87
CA THR A 633 9.96 34.63 23.66
C THR A 633 9.10 34.84 22.42
N ILE A 634 8.02 34.05 22.26
CA ILE A 634 7.06 34.17 21.16
C ILE A 634 6.50 35.59 21.10
N THR A 635 6.03 36.11 22.24
CA THR A 635 5.44 37.46 22.32
C THR A 635 6.44 38.55 21.95
N THR A 636 7.69 38.42 22.38
CA THR A 636 8.74 39.39 22.05
C THR A 636 9.09 39.37 20.57
N THR A 637 9.24 38.18 19.98
CA THR A 637 9.50 38.04 18.55
C THR A 637 8.36 38.63 17.71
N LEU A 638 7.11 38.27 18.02
CA LEU A 638 5.92 38.75 17.30
C LEU A 638 5.76 40.28 17.35
N ARG A 639 6.08 40.92 18.49
CA ARG A 639 6.04 42.39 18.63
C ARG A 639 7.12 43.09 17.78
N GLY A 640 8.19 42.38 17.42
CA GLY A 640 9.25 42.89 16.55
C GLY A 640 8.92 42.84 15.06
N LEU A 641 7.84 42.16 14.66
CA LEU A 641 7.47 41.96 13.26
C LEU A 641 6.83 43.21 12.61
N PRO A 642 6.85 43.34 11.27
CA PRO A 642 6.21 44.45 10.55
C PRO A 642 4.68 44.49 10.69
N ASP A 643 4.03 45.61 10.28
CA ASP A 643 2.56 45.78 10.38
C ASP A 643 1.78 44.67 9.66
N THR A 644 2.35 44.06 8.63
CA THR A 644 1.76 42.93 7.92
C THR A 644 1.54 41.70 8.82
N ALA A 645 2.26 41.58 9.94
CA ALA A 645 2.05 40.53 10.92
C ALA A 645 0.73 40.67 11.69
N LEU A 646 0.09 41.85 11.68
CA LEU A 646 -1.26 42.03 12.24
C LEU A 646 -2.29 41.10 11.57
N GLU A 647 -2.06 40.72 10.30
CA GLU A 647 -2.89 39.74 9.56
C GLU A 647 -2.83 38.33 10.21
N CYS A 648 -1.80 38.02 11.01
CA CYS A 648 -1.69 36.79 11.81
C CYS A 648 -2.21 36.98 13.24
N LEU A 649 -1.78 38.09 13.87
CA LEU A 649 -2.02 38.35 15.29
C LEU A 649 -3.50 38.56 15.60
N LEU A 650 -4.24 39.25 14.73
CA LEU A 650 -5.67 39.49 14.94
C LEU A 650 -6.48 38.19 14.91
N PRO A 651 -6.34 37.29 13.90
CA PRO A 651 -6.93 35.96 13.97
C PRO A 651 -6.51 35.15 15.20
N ALA A 652 -5.23 35.22 15.63
CA ALA A 652 -4.77 34.53 16.83
C ALA A 652 -5.50 35.01 18.09
N LEU A 653 -5.61 36.34 18.28
CA LEU A 653 -6.35 36.94 19.38
C LEU A 653 -7.85 36.61 19.32
N ARG A 654 -8.43 36.57 18.11
CA ARG A 654 -9.83 36.17 17.90
C ARG A 654 -10.07 34.71 18.27
N SER A 655 -9.12 33.83 17.95
CA SER A 655 -9.16 32.41 18.36
C SER A 655 -9.05 32.28 19.88
N ALA A 656 -8.08 32.96 20.50
CA ALA A 656 -7.89 32.96 21.94
C ALA A 656 -9.12 33.49 22.70
N ALA A 657 -9.76 34.56 22.23
CA ALA A 657 -10.94 35.16 22.86
C ALA A 657 -12.18 34.25 22.87
N ARG A 658 -12.19 33.13 22.13
CA ARG A 658 -13.26 32.11 22.22
C ARG A 658 -13.18 31.30 23.52
N HIS A 659 -12.05 31.37 24.23
CA HIS A 659 -11.82 30.67 25.48
C HIS A 659 -11.77 31.68 26.65
N PRO A 660 -12.74 31.66 27.59
CA PRO A 660 -12.81 32.63 28.69
C PRO A 660 -11.54 32.70 29.55
N ALA A 661 -10.88 31.55 29.76
CA ALA A 661 -9.64 31.45 30.54
C ALA A 661 -8.42 32.13 29.89
N ALA A 662 -8.50 32.49 28.61
CA ALA A 662 -7.44 33.22 27.90
C ALA A 662 -7.60 34.75 27.99
N VAL A 663 -8.74 35.25 28.47
CA VAL A 663 -9.05 36.68 28.56
C VAL A 663 -8.78 37.16 29.99
N GLY A 664 -7.55 37.62 30.24
CA GLY A 664 -7.06 38.08 31.55
C GLY A 664 -5.56 37.77 31.74
N ASP A 665 -4.88 38.38 32.73
CA ASP A 665 -3.43 38.14 32.96
C ASP A 665 -3.12 37.01 33.96
N GLU A 666 -4.16 36.34 34.47
CA GLU A 666 -4.07 35.35 35.55
C GLU A 666 -3.30 34.08 35.14
N THR A 667 -3.16 33.83 33.83
CA THR A 667 -2.36 32.73 33.28
C THR A 667 -1.22 33.28 32.42
N PRO A 668 -0.07 32.57 32.31
CA PRO A 668 1.03 32.99 31.43
C PRO A 668 0.60 33.22 29.98
N ALA A 669 -0.24 32.33 29.44
CA ALA A 669 -0.81 32.48 28.10
C ALA A 669 -1.73 33.70 27.99
N GLY A 670 -2.55 33.96 29.02
CA GLY A 670 -3.41 35.14 29.09
C GLY A 670 -2.62 36.44 29.08
N GLY A 671 -1.52 36.52 29.87
CA GLY A 671 -0.59 37.64 29.87
C GLY A 671 0.09 37.86 28.51
N ALA A 672 0.52 36.78 27.84
CA ALA A 672 1.07 36.85 26.49
C ALA A 672 0.06 37.39 25.47
N PHE A 673 -1.19 36.89 25.48
CA PHE A 673 -2.23 37.42 24.60
C PHE A 673 -2.60 38.87 24.91
N GLN A 674 -2.66 39.26 26.18
CA GLN A 674 -2.92 40.65 26.56
C GLN A 674 -1.81 41.58 26.05
N SER A 675 -0.53 41.17 26.17
CA SER A 675 0.61 41.90 25.63
C SER A 675 0.55 42.06 24.11
N LEU A 676 0.16 41.00 23.38
CA LEU A 676 -0.05 41.04 21.94
C LEU A 676 -1.26 41.92 21.55
N ALA A 677 -2.35 41.88 22.31
CA ALA A 677 -3.52 42.71 22.11
C ALA A 677 -3.19 44.21 22.30
N ASP A 678 -2.44 44.55 23.36
CA ASP A 678 -1.98 45.91 23.60
C ASP A 678 -1.05 46.42 22.49
N HIS A 679 -0.16 45.57 21.99
CA HIS A 679 0.68 45.87 20.84
C HIS A 679 -0.17 46.13 19.57
N CYS A 680 -1.11 45.25 19.25
CA CYS A 680 -2.01 45.42 18.11
C CYS A 680 -2.84 46.70 18.23
N GLN A 681 -3.39 46.97 19.41
CA GLN A 681 -4.15 48.19 19.69
C GLN A 681 -3.31 49.45 19.50
N ALA A 682 -2.05 49.45 19.97
CA ALA A 682 -1.14 50.58 19.78
C ALA A 682 -0.86 50.85 18.30
N ARG A 683 -0.57 49.81 17.51
CA ARG A 683 -0.30 49.94 16.06
C ARG A 683 -1.52 50.38 15.27
N LEU A 684 -2.68 49.78 15.52
CA LEU A 684 -3.93 50.18 14.86
C LEU A 684 -4.35 51.60 15.23
N THR A 685 -4.13 52.03 16.48
CA THR A 685 -4.37 53.41 16.89
C THR A 685 -3.45 54.38 16.16
N ALA A 686 -2.15 54.04 16.06
CA ALA A 686 -1.18 54.86 15.32
C ALA A 686 -1.53 54.94 13.82
N ALA A 687 -1.92 53.83 13.21
CA ALA A 687 -2.35 53.77 11.81
C ALA A 687 -3.63 54.60 11.57
N GLY A 688 -4.60 54.53 12.48
CA GLY A 688 -5.83 55.34 12.42
C GLY A 688 -5.60 56.84 12.64
N ALA A 689 -4.52 57.23 13.32
CA ALA A 689 -4.16 58.63 13.52
C ALA A 689 -3.52 59.29 12.28
N LEU A 690 -3.10 58.50 11.28
CA LEU A 690 -2.57 59.04 10.03
C LEU A 690 -3.66 59.81 9.26
N PRO A 691 -3.33 60.94 8.60
CA PRO A 691 -4.29 61.69 7.80
C PRO A 691 -4.78 60.85 6.62
N VAL A 692 -6.04 61.03 6.24
CA VAL A 692 -6.60 60.43 5.02
C VAL A 692 -5.81 60.93 3.81
N ARG A 693 -5.40 60.02 2.93
CA ARG A 693 -4.71 60.38 1.67
C ARG A 693 -5.50 61.43 0.90
N ALA A 694 -4.79 62.49 0.50
CA ALA A 694 -5.34 63.54 -0.35
C ALA A 694 -5.72 63.00 -1.73
N ALA A 695 -6.78 63.54 -2.35
CA ALA A 695 -7.32 63.03 -3.61
C ALA A 695 -6.33 63.10 -4.79
N ASP A 696 -5.28 63.90 -4.67
CA ASP A 696 -4.22 64.10 -5.66
C ASP A 696 -2.92 63.35 -5.31
N ASP A 697 -2.88 62.59 -4.20
CA ASP A 697 -1.69 61.84 -3.79
C ASP A 697 -1.73 60.40 -4.31
N TRP A 698 -1.13 60.17 -5.48
CA TRP A 698 -0.96 58.86 -6.09
C TRP A 698 0.33 58.13 -5.68
N SER A 699 1.03 58.58 -4.63
CA SER A 699 2.28 57.96 -4.22
C SER A 699 2.06 56.52 -3.70
N LEU A 700 2.93 55.62 -4.12
CA LEU A 700 2.98 54.22 -3.70
C LEU A 700 4.32 53.93 -3.02
N ALA A 701 4.35 52.88 -2.20
CA ALA A 701 5.61 52.35 -1.69
C ALA A 701 6.48 51.86 -2.87
N PRO A 702 7.82 51.99 -2.77
CA PRO A 702 8.76 51.40 -3.71
C PRO A 702 8.52 49.89 -3.89
N ALA A 703 8.88 49.33 -5.06
CA ALA A 703 8.69 47.91 -5.35
C ALA A 703 9.65 46.98 -4.55
N GLY A 704 10.55 47.55 -3.73
CA GLY A 704 11.55 46.85 -2.94
C GLY A 704 12.89 46.67 -3.67
N THR A 705 13.86 46.01 -3.03
CA THR A 705 15.22 45.85 -3.56
C THR A 705 15.30 44.89 -4.76
N CYS A 706 15.87 45.38 -5.86
CA CYS A 706 16.18 44.58 -7.05
C CYS A 706 17.47 43.78 -6.81
N ARG A 707 17.40 42.45 -6.70
CA ARG A 707 18.60 41.60 -6.49
C ARG A 707 19.56 41.58 -7.67
N SER A 708 19.14 42.05 -8.84
CA SER A 708 19.91 41.98 -10.10
C SER A 708 20.69 43.26 -10.43
N GLY A 709 20.84 44.21 -9.49
CA GLY A 709 21.59 45.46 -9.74
C GLY A 709 21.04 46.27 -10.93
N CYS A 710 19.73 46.17 -11.17
CA CYS A 710 19.12 46.68 -12.39
C CYS A 710 19.00 48.22 -12.41
N ASP A 711 19.31 48.82 -13.56
CA ASP A 711 19.24 50.27 -13.80
C ASP A 711 17.80 50.81 -13.89
N LEU A 712 16.82 49.93 -14.09
CA LEU A 712 15.41 50.27 -14.27
C LEU A 712 14.63 50.45 -12.96
N CYS A 713 14.93 49.69 -11.90
CA CYS A 713 14.13 49.77 -10.66
C CYS A 713 14.13 51.16 -9.99
N PRO A 714 15.22 51.94 -9.99
CA PRO A 714 15.18 53.32 -9.51
C PRO A 714 14.17 54.21 -10.25
N ASP A 715 14.05 54.06 -11.58
CA ASP A 715 13.06 54.81 -12.38
C ASP A 715 11.63 54.37 -12.08
N LEU A 716 11.41 53.07 -11.88
CA LEU A 716 10.13 52.53 -11.44
C LEU A 716 9.76 53.09 -10.05
N ASP A 717 10.69 53.09 -9.10
CA ASP A 717 10.46 53.60 -7.75
C ASP A 717 10.21 55.11 -7.75
N ALA A 718 10.89 55.88 -8.60
CA ALA A 718 10.61 57.29 -8.80
C ALA A 718 9.19 57.53 -9.37
N PHE A 719 8.73 56.68 -10.30
CA PHE A 719 7.35 56.71 -10.76
C PHE A 719 6.35 56.35 -9.65
N LEU A 720 6.62 55.29 -8.90
CA LEU A 720 5.75 54.83 -7.81
C LEU A 720 5.62 55.89 -6.71
N THR A 721 6.72 56.49 -6.26
CA THR A 721 6.74 57.48 -5.18
C THR A 721 6.21 58.86 -5.59
N SER A 722 6.11 59.16 -6.89
CA SER A 722 5.55 60.42 -7.36
C SER A 722 4.08 60.59 -6.98
N ARG A 723 3.75 61.71 -6.31
CA ARG A 723 2.36 62.06 -5.96
C ARG A 723 1.48 62.34 -7.17
N THR A 724 2.02 63.01 -8.18
CA THR A 724 1.22 63.54 -9.30
C THR A 724 1.34 62.71 -10.57
N ARG A 725 2.42 61.93 -10.74
CA ARG A 725 2.63 61.14 -11.95
C ARG A 725 1.79 59.86 -11.91
N ARG A 726 0.69 59.86 -12.67
CA ARG A 726 -0.22 58.71 -12.80
C ARG A 726 0.15 57.74 -13.91
N VAL A 727 0.70 58.25 -15.02
CA VAL A 727 1.03 57.45 -16.21
C VAL A 727 2.52 57.56 -16.51
N MET A 728 3.13 56.44 -16.88
CA MET A 728 4.50 56.38 -17.39
C MET A 728 4.51 55.54 -18.67
N GLU A 729 4.89 56.17 -19.77
CA GLU A 729 5.16 55.51 -21.04
C GLU A 729 6.67 55.29 -21.16
N TRP A 730 7.08 54.03 -21.26
CA TRP A 730 8.48 53.64 -21.17
C TRP A 730 8.91 52.70 -22.30
N PRO A 731 9.57 53.22 -23.35
CA PRO A 731 10.09 52.40 -24.45
C PRO A 731 11.21 51.49 -23.95
N LEU A 732 10.99 50.17 -23.99
CA LEU A 732 11.91 49.18 -23.40
C LEU A 732 11.97 47.94 -24.29
N ALA A 733 13.13 47.25 -24.32
CA ALA A 733 13.25 45.95 -24.98
C ALA A 733 12.42 44.86 -24.27
N LYS A 734 12.17 43.72 -24.94
CA LYS A 734 11.28 42.65 -24.42
C LYS A 734 11.64 42.20 -23.01
N ASP A 735 12.90 41.85 -22.77
CA ASP A 735 13.35 41.29 -21.49
C ASP A 735 13.31 42.34 -20.37
N ARG A 736 13.62 43.61 -20.70
CA ARG A 736 13.49 44.74 -19.79
C ARG A 736 12.03 45.01 -19.40
N ARG A 737 11.08 44.90 -20.35
CA ARG A 737 9.64 44.98 -20.03
C ARG A 737 9.18 43.82 -19.16
N GLN A 738 9.60 42.60 -19.48
CA GLN A 738 9.25 41.41 -18.70
C GLN A 738 9.71 41.53 -17.25
N HIS A 739 10.92 42.05 -17.02
CA HIS A 739 11.42 42.35 -15.69
C HIS A 739 10.47 43.29 -14.92
N ILE A 740 10.04 44.40 -15.52
CA ILE A 740 9.16 45.37 -14.87
C ILE A 740 7.75 44.79 -14.62
N HIS A 741 7.19 44.02 -15.56
CA HIS A 741 5.96 43.26 -15.33
C HIS A 741 6.08 42.38 -14.07
N SER A 742 7.12 41.55 -14.00
CA SER A 742 7.36 40.68 -12.85
C SER A 742 7.55 41.46 -11.55
N ARG A 743 8.23 42.62 -11.56
CA ARG A 743 8.40 43.45 -10.35
C ARG A 743 7.06 44.00 -9.84
N ILE A 744 6.19 44.46 -10.73
CA ILE A 744 4.87 44.98 -10.37
C ILE A 744 3.98 43.84 -9.83
N ASP A 745 3.99 42.69 -10.49
CA ASP A 745 3.19 41.53 -10.08
C ASP A 745 3.67 40.93 -8.77
N LEU A 746 4.99 40.77 -8.56
CA LEU A 746 5.56 40.26 -7.29
C LEU A 746 5.28 41.19 -6.11
N ALA A 747 5.28 42.51 -6.34
CA ALA A 747 4.96 43.49 -5.31
C ALA A 747 3.46 43.74 -5.13
N GLY A 748 2.59 43.15 -5.97
CA GLY A 748 1.14 43.30 -5.89
C GLY A 748 0.64 44.74 -6.05
N LEU A 749 1.39 45.58 -6.77
CA LEU A 749 1.15 47.03 -6.83
C LEU A 749 -0.12 47.36 -7.63
N PRO A 750 -0.90 48.40 -7.24
CA PRO A 750 -2.13 48.80 -7.93
C PRO A 750 -1.84 49.61 -9.22
N VAL A 751 -1.00 49.05 -10.10
CA VAL A 751 -0.55 49.66 -11.35
C VAL A 751 -0.93 48.75 -12.50
N SER A 752 -1.74 49.25 -13.43
CA SER A 752 -2.00 48.60 -14.71
C SER A 752 -0.74 48.67 -15.57
N HIS A 753 -0.32 47.54 -16.13
CA HIS A 753 0.91 47.42 -16.92
C HIS A 753 0.61 46.75 -18.26
N THR A 754 0.66 47.52 -19.36
CA THR A 754 0.32 47.00 -20.69
C THR A 754 1.39 47.38 -21.71
N THR A 755 1.73 46.47 -22.63
CA THR A 755 2.67 46.78 -23.72
C THR A 755 1.91 47.30 -24.93
N ARG A 756 2.12 48.58 -25.29
CA ARG A 756 1.63 49.17 -26.54
C ARG A 756 2.58 48.78 -27.68
N ARG A 757 2.08 47.97 -28.62
CA ARG A 757 2.86 47.41 -29.75
C ARG A 757 2.90 48.36 -30.96
N GLN A 758 3.35 49.60 -30.75
CA GLN A 758 3.52 50.61 -31.81
C GLN A 758 4.94 51.20 -31.74
N GLY A 759 5.69 51.15 -32.84
CA GLY A 759 7.13 51.52 -32.88
C GLY A 759 8.08 50.42 -32.38
N ARG A 760 9.40 50.61 -32.50
CA ARG A 760 10.42 49.73 -31.87
C ARG A 760 11.49 50.59 -31.18
N PRO A 761 11.82 50.32 -29.90
CA PRO A 761 11.26 49.29 -29.01
C PRO A 761 9.79 49.55 -28.63
N TYR A 762 9.00 48.50 -28.33
CA TYR A 762 7.62 48.65 -27.84
C TYR A 762 7.58 49.38 -26.49
N THR A 763 6.51 50.13 -26.27
CA THR A 763 6.36 50.99 -25.08
C THR A 763 5.57 50.25 -24.00
N LEU A 764 6.15 50.14 -22.79
CA LEU A 764 5.43 49.72 -21.60
C LEU A 764 4.66 50.91 -21.03
N VAL A 765 3.34 50.78 -20.93
CA VAL A 765 2.47 51.81 -20.35
C VAL A 765 2.08 51.37 -18.95
N LEU A 766 2.56 52.10 -17.95
CA LEU A 766 2.22 51.92 -16.54
C LEU A 766 1.20 52.99 -16.14
N THR A 767 0.09 52.58 -15.52
CA THR A 767 -0.96 53.49 -15.04
C THR A 767 -1.34 53.15 -13.62
N LYS A 768 -1.17 54.09 -12.68
CA LYS A 768 -1.69 53.94 -11.32
C LYS A 768 -3.22 53.95 -11.35
N THR A 769 -3.80 52.93 -10.73
CA THR A 769 -5.25 52.69 -10.75
C THR A 769 -5.91 53.29 -9.50
N ASP A 770 -7.23 53.49 -9.54
CA ASP A 770 -7.99 53.99 -8.38
C ASP A 770 -7.92 53.03 -7.17
N ALA A 771 -7.39 51.82 -7.37
CA ALA A 771 -7.13 50.86 -6.31
C ALA A 771 -6.17 51.40 -5.23
N VAL A 772 -5.36 52.44 -5.51
CA VAL A 772 -4.55 53.15 -4.49
C VAL A 772 -5.46 53.66 -3.36
N PHE A 773 -6.56 54.34 -3.71
CA PHE A 773 -7.47 54.94 -2.75
C PHE A 773 -8.43 53.92 -2.13
N THR A 774 -8.95 52.98 -2.94
CA THR A 774 -9.90 51.98 -2.42
C THR A 774 -9.22 51.04 -1.44
N ARG A 775 -7.96 50.62 -1.68
CA ARG A 775 -7.18 49.79 -0.75
C ARG A 775 -6.96 50.50 0.59
N GLU A 776 -6.58 51.78 0.57
CA GLU A 776 -6.37 52.55 1.80
C GLU A 776 -7.66 52.71 2.61
N ARG A 777 -8.76 53.13 1.96
CA ARG A 777 -10.07 53.23 2.65
C ARG A 777 -10.49 51.90 3.27
N THR A 778 -10.28 50.79 2.53
CA THR A 778 -10.61 49.44 3.01
C THR A 778 -9.69 49.03 4.17
N ALA A 779 -8.39 49.32 4.11
CA ALA A 779 -7.45 49.07 5.20
C ALA A 779 -7.82 49.86 6.47
N ARG A 780 -8.20 51.14 6.32
CA ARG A 780 -8.61 52.00 7.44
C ARG A 780 -9.91 51.53 8.08
N ALA A 781 -10.95 51.23 7.29
CA ALA A 781 -12.21 50.70 7.81
C ALA A 781 -12.03 49.37 8.56
N ARG A 782 -11.15 48.50 8.05
CA ARG A 782 -10.76 47.25 8.75
C ARG A 782 -10.04 47.55 10.06
N ALA A 783 -9.04 48.42 10.05
CA ALA A 783 -8.31 48.82 11.26
C ALA A 783 -9.23 49.40 12.35
N GLU A 784 -10.21 50.22 11.97
CA GLU A 784 -11.22 50.75 12.90
C GLU A 784 -12.10 49.63 13.49
N THR A 785 -12.51 48.67 12.65
CA THR A 785 -13.30 47.50 13.08
C THR A 785 -12.51 46.59 14.03
N ASP A 786 -11.26 46.29 13.68
CA ASP A 786 -10.36 45.46 14.50
C ASP A 786 -10.02 46.14 15.82
N LEU A 787 -9.79 47.46 15.82
CA LEU A 787 -9.53 48.25 17.03
C LEU A 787 -10.75 48.29 17.96
N ALA A 788 -11.96 48.45 17.42
CA ALA A 788 -13.19 48.40 18.21
C ALA A 788 -13.37 47.02 18.85
N TRP A 789 -13.14 45.95 18.08
CA TRP A 789 -13.21 44.57 18.59
C TRP A 789 -12.16 44.30 19.69
N LEU A 790 -10.92 44.75 19.52
CA LEU A 790 -9.87 44.60 20.54
C LEU A 790 -10.26 45.28 21.86
N ARG A 791 -10.77 46.52 21.80
CA ARG A 791 -11.20 47.25 23.01
C ARG A 791 -12.36 46.58 23.74
N GLU A 792 -13.22 45.88 22.99
CA GLU A 792 -14.35 45.14 23.56
C GLU A 792 -13.91 43.81 24.19
N LYS A 793 -13.08 43.02 23.49
CA LYS A 793 -12.72 41.65 23.89
C LYS A 793 -11.44 41.54 24.72
N TRP A 794 -10.54 42.52 24.63
CA TRP A 794 -9.25 42.57 25.32
C TRP A 794 -9.10 43.91 26.05
N PRO A 795 -9.95 44.19 27.07
CA PRO A 795 -9.91 45.44 27.79
C PRO A 795 -8.59 45.59 28.55
N ARG A 796 -8.00 46.79 28.53
CA ARG A 796 -6.84 47.07 29.37
C ARG A 796 -7.21 46.90 30.85
N PRO A 797 -6.37 46.24 31.68
CA PRO A 797 -6.60 46.18 33.11
C PRO A 797 -6.73 47.61 33.67
N ARG A 798 -7.80 47.86 34.44
CA ARG A 798 -7.91 49.09 35.22
C ARG A 798 -6.87 48.98 36.33
N GLY A 799 -5.78 49.73 36.18
CA GLY A 799 -4.69 49.78 37.15
C GLY A 799 -5.12 50.22 38.54
#